data_AF-A0A497SD53-F1
#
_entry.id   AF-A0A497SD53-F1
#
_cell.length_a   1.000
_cell.length_b   1.000
_cell.length_c   1.000
_cell.angle_alpha   90.00
_cell.angle_beta   90.00
_cell.angle_gamma   90.00
#
_symmetry.space_group_name_H-M   'P 1'
#
loop_
_entity.id
_entity.type
_entity.pdbx_description
1 polymer ?
#
loop_
_entity_poly.entity_id
_entity_poly.type
_entity_poly.pdbx_seq_one_letter_code
_entity_poly.pdbx_strand_id
1 'polypeptide(L)'
;MQIDTLLRDVENKDLVLPEFQRDFVWNEDDVKKFMQSLYKNYPTGSLLIWKTKTPPKLRGEHKVSDNVYTRVLLDGQQRMTTLYLMLKGKTPPYYPNMLRRFRLYFNVETEEFRYYQKTIMEGKPEWISLIDFFSHESAAVFIEQSNDREYYFKHLSKLTKLESIRKYEYYVDEEKLGKLEDIKEVVRIFNLVNKQGRTLQEEDLALAYVCSFWPEIKDLFRKELEVYKQNGFDFDFNFLILCLNCVASGHAKFEGFYSVSEDKIKEAWELLKKAMTYLLNIMHDKAFIDSNQQYELKSEALLVPLVTYLAKNNCEFGSESELNKFLYWFYNAMAWGRYTRRGKSSPLEQDIVAITKDNKPEALIHNFEREVRYFDVKTENLEAATIQNPLFNIAFIVAKSKGALDWFNGTKLHAQLLGSSYRLHKHHIFPKAVLRKHGYYQTPEKKRMVNEIANRAFLTERANLQIRSSEPKKYLPKVQQKFPKALSQQFVTEKEELWKIDNYEDFLRDRRKRIANGINKFMTSLVDHDVPKLDVRDLVQQDESYNLEFKSSFAWSTKENKADKTLKFSVVKTVVGFLNANGGTLIIGVDDNHNVLGLENDYTANWKGNKDGFLMDVRSTLETAIGLSNYNKYIETTFETIDNKEICVVKVEKSLDPIFIKKDNRKLLYARLDNKTAPIDDPEEITHYIEENWK
;
A
#
# COMPACT_ATOMS: atom_id res chain seq x y z
N MET A 1 -30.06 15.03 21.84
CA MET A 1 -30.57 13.70 22.23
C MET A 1 -29.49 12.97 23.02
N GLN A 2 -29.84 12.35 24.15
CA GLN A 2 -28.87 11.68 25.02
C GLN A 2 -28.38 10.35 24.43
N ILE A 3 -27.14 9.98 24.75
CA ILE A 3 -26.54 8.70 24.33
C ILE A 3 -27.40 7.51 24.76
N ASP A 4 -27.90 7.50 25.98
CA ASP A 4 -28.74 6.40 26.47
C ASP A 4 -29.99 6.19 25.62
N THR A 5 -30.63 7.27 25.16
CA THR A 5 -31.77 7.20 24.23
C THR A 5 -31.34 6.62 22.89
N LEU A 6 -30.27 7.15 22.30
CA LEU A 6 -29.72 6.65 21.03
C LEU A 6 -29.37 5.16 21.07
N LEU A 7 -28.77 4.70 22.17
CA LEU A 7 -28.40 3.29 22.33
C LEU A 7 -29.61 2.38 22.52
N ARG A 8 -30.67 2.87 23.18
CA ARG A 8 -31.96 2.16 23.25
C ARG A 8 -32.62 2.08 21.88
N ASP A 9 -32.59 3.15 21.09
CA ASP A 9 -33.13 3.15 19.72
C ASP A 9 -32.39 2.12 18.84
N VAL A 10 -31.07 1.99 18.98
CA VAL A 10 -30.29 0.93 18.31
C VAL A 10 -30.68 -0.46 18.82
N GLU A 11 -30.80 -0.65 20.14
CA GLU A 11 -31.16 -1.93 20.76
C GLU A 11 -32.56 -2.40 20.36
N ASN A 12 -33.51 -1.47 20.24
CA ASN A 12 -34.89 -1.71 19.83
C ASN A 12 -35.08 -1.89 18.32
N LYS A 13 -34.01 -1.66 17.52
CA LYS A 13 -34.01 -1.62 16.05
C LYS A 13 -34.82 -0.44 15.47
N ASP A 14 -34.98 0.64 16.23
CA ASP A 14 -35.62 1.89 15.78
C ASP A 14 -34.65 2.81 15.05
N LEU A 15 -33.36 2.76 15.41
CA LEU A 15 -32.25 3.41 14.71
C LEU A 15 -31.38 2.34 14.04
N VAL A 16 -31.46 2.26 12.71
CA VAL A 16 -30.86 1.19 11.90
C VAL A 16 -29.69 1.71 11.04
N LEU A 17 -28.84 0.79 10.59
CA LEU A 17 -27.66 1.10 9.78
C LEU A 17 -27.86 0.61 8.34
N PRO A 18 -27.68 1.45 7.32
CA PRO A 18 -27.82 1.04 5.93
C PRO A 18 -26.65 0.16 5.47
N GLU A 19 -26.93 -0.77 4.55
CA GLU A 19 -25.96 -1.72 4.00
C GLU A 19 -24.88 -1.01 3.18
N PHE A 20 -25.19 0.11 2.50
CA PHE A 20 -24.24 0.82 1.64
C PHE A 20 -23.05 1.46 2.39
N GLN A 21 -23.19 1.79 3.69
CA GLN A 21 -22.08 2.33 4.48
C GLN A 21 -20.93 1.33 4.60
N ARG A 22 -19.70 1.80 4.78
CA ARG A 22 -18.52 0.93 5.01
C ARG A 22 -18.58 0.23 6.37
N ASP A 23 -17.74 -0.79 6.57
CA ASP A 23 -17.65 -1.48 7.86
C ASP A 23 -17.00 -0.63 8.97
N PHE A 24 -16.91 -1.16 10.18
CA PHE A 24 -16.27 -0.49 11.31
C PHE A 24 -14.74 -0.44 11.11
N VAL A 25 -14.16 0.77 11.04
CA VAL A 25 -12.75 1.00 10.67
C VAL A 25 -11.92 1.67 11.76
N TRP A 26 -12.52 2.11 12.86
CA TRP A 26 -11.79 2.70 13.98
C TRP A 26 -10.87 1.67 14.65
N ASN A 27 -9.61 2.06 14.84
CA ASN A 27 -8.64 1.26 15.58
C ASN A 27 -8.74 1.55 17.09
N GLU A 28 -7.89 0.87 17.88
CA GLU A 28 -7.83 1.06 19.33
C GLU A 28 -7.58 2.52 19.73
N ASP A 29 -6.66 3.22 19.06
CA ASP A 29 -6.34 4.61 19.40
C ASP A 29 -7.50 5.57 19.11
N ASP A 30 -8.24 5.37 18.02
CA ASP A 30 -9.43 6.16 17.68
C ASP A 30 -10.51 6.02 18.76
N VAL A 31 -10.81 4.77 19.16
CA VAL A 31 -11.80 4.46 20.20
C VAL A 31 -11.40 5.08 21.54
N LYS A 32 -10.13 4.95 21.93
CA LYS A 32 -9.59 5.56 23.16
C LYS A 32 -9.73 7.08 23.15
N LYS A 33 -9.30 7.75 22.07
CA LYS A 33 -9.40 9.21 21.93
C LYS A 33 -10.85 9.68 22.00
N PHE A 34 -11.76 8.96 21.36
CA PHE A 34 -13.18 9.27 21.40
C PHE A 34 -13.78 9.15 22.81
N MET A 35 -13.52 8.05 23.52
CA MET A 35 -13.99 7.89 24.91
C MET A 35 -13.40 8.97 25.84
N GLN A 36 -12.14 9.36 25.60
CA GLN A 36 -11.49 10.43 26.35
C GLN A 36 -12.11 11.81 26.07
N SER A 37 -12.51 12.09 24.83
CA SER A 37 -13.26 13.31 24.48
C SER A 37 -14.63 13.36 25.15
N LEU A 38 -15.36 12.25 25.19
CA LEU A 38 -16.65 12.16 25.91
C LEU A 38 -16.47 12.41 27.41
N TYR A 39 -15.47 11.79 28.03
CA TYR A 39 -15.15 11.97 29.45
C TYR A 39 -14.80 13.43 29.80
N LYS A 40 -14.13 14.13 28.89
CA LYS A 40 -13.79 15.55 29.02
C LYS A 40 -14.91 16.50 28.58
N ASN A 41 -16.05 15.96 28.16
CA ASN A 41 -17.19 16.69 27.61
C ASN A 41 -16.82 17.60 26.42
N TYR A 42 -15.89 17.14 25.58
CA TYR A 42 -15.51 17.85 24.35
C TYR A 42 -16.56 17.63 23.24
N PRO A 43 -16.70 18.54 22.28
CA PRO A 43 -17.54 18.32 21.10
C PRO A 43 -17.06 17.09 20.32
N THR A 44 -17.99 16.17 20.04
CA THR A 44 -17.72 14.93 19.29
C THR A 44 -18.52 14.84 17.99
N GLY A 45 -18.96 15.99 17.47
CA GLY A 45 -19.74 16.13 16.24
C GLY A 45 -21.23 15.89 16.39
N SER A 46 -21.98 16.01 15.30
CA SER A 46 -23.42 15.73 15.21
C SER A 46 -23.71 14.33 14.67
N LEU A 47 -24.96 13.87 14.77
CA LEU A 47 -25.44 12.67 14.07
C LEU A 47 -26.40 13.11 12.96
N LEU A 48 -26.33 12.44 11.81
CA LEU A 48 -27.25 12.64 10.69
C LEU A 48 -28.10 11.39 10.53
N ILE A 49 -29.42 11.55 10.64
CA ILE A 49 -30.38 10.46 10.54
C ILE A 49 -31.35 10.77 9.42
N TRP A 50 -31.57 9.80 8.53
CA TRP A 50 -32.55 9.90 7.48
C TRP A 50 -33.82 9.15 7.88
N LYS A 51 -34.94 9.88 7.95
CA LYS A 51 -36.28 9.31 8.16
C LYS A 51 -36.91 9.00 6.80
N THR A 52 -37.18 7.73 6.55
CA THR A 52 -37.77 7.29 5.28
C THR A 52 -38.78 6.17 5.47
N LYS A 53 -39.80 6.12 4.61
CA LYS A 53 -40.73 4.98 4.51
C LYS A 53 -40.20 3.87 3.60
N THR A 54 -39.20 4.18 2.78
CA THR A 54 -38.56 3.31 1.80
C THR A 54 -37.07 3.19 2.15
N PRO A 55 -36.72 2.55 3.29
CA PRO A 55 -35.33 2.39 3.66
C PRO A 55 -34.57 1.56 2.62
N PRO A 56 -33.27 1.84 2.42
CA PRO A 56 -32.40 0.97 1.62
C PRO A 56 -32.26 -0.38 2.33
N LYS A 57 -31.58 -1.35 1.70
CA LYS A 57 -31.19 -2.57 2.42
C LYS A 57 -30.42 -2.20 3.69
N LEU A 58 -30.82 -2.79 4.81
CA LEU A 58 -30.29 -2.52 6.14
C LEU A 58 -29.37 -3.65 6.60
N ARG A 59 -28.39 -3.31 7.43
CA ARG A 59 -27.51 -4.28 8.09
C ARG A 59 -28.24 -4.98 9.23
N GLY A 60 -28.13 -6.30 9.27
CA GLY A 60 -28.72 -7.13 10.32
C GLY A 60 -30.25 -7.19 10.26
N GLU A 61 -30.84 -7.80 11.28
CA GLU A 61 -32.29 -7.92 11.40
C GLU A 61 -32.95 -6.59 11.78
N HIS A 62 -34.07 -6.26 11.15
CA HIS A 62 -34.85 -5.04 11.41
C HIS A 62 -36.33 -5.38 11.58
N LYS A 63 -37.07 -4.52 12.29
CA LYS A 63 -38.53 -4.59 12.32
C LYS A 63 -39.06 -3.90 11.07
N VAL A 64 -39.62 -4.67 10.13
CA VAL A 64 -40.41 -4.09 9.05
C VAL A 64 -41.83 -3.89 9.60
N SER A 65 -42.28 -2.64 9.66
CA SER A 65 -43.70 -2.36 9.85
C SER A 65 -44.16 -1.47 8.71
N ASP A 66 -45.15 -1.96 7.96
CA ASP A 66 -45.79 -1.19 6.90
C ASP A 66 -46.27 0.16 7.46
N ASN A 67 -45.99 1.25 6.73
CA ASN A 67 -46.35 2.64 7.07
C ASN A 67 -45.64 3.35 8.24
N VAL A 68 -44.59 2.80 8.85
CA VAL A 68 -43.79 3.53 9.86
C VAL A 68 -42.49 4.05 9.27
N TYR A 69 -42.15 5.31 9.56
CA TYR A 69 -40.85 5.87 9.19
C TYR A 69 -39.72 5.11 9.88
N THR A 70 -38.76 4.63 9.10
CA THR A 70 -37.51 4.04 9.56
C THR A 70 -36.46 5.14 9.72
N ARG A 71 -35.75 5.15 10.86
CA ARG A 71 -34.63 6.09 11.11
C ARG A 71 -33.31 5.41 10.75
N VAL A 72 -32.69 5.87 9.67
CA VAL A 72 -31.47 5.32 9.10
C VAL A 72 -30.29 6.22 9.49
N LEU A 73 -29.30 5.68 10.21
CA LEU A 73 -28.11 6.42 10.63
C LEU A 73 -27.17 6.64 9.42
N LEU A 74 -27.03 7.89 8.97
CA LEU A 74 -26.15 8.25 7.86
C LEU A 74 -24.78 8.77 8.30
N ASP A 75 -24.69 9.50 9.41
CA ASP A 75 -23.40 9.89 9.98
C ASP A 75 -23.36 9.62 11.48
N GLY A 76 -22.19 9.19 11.94
CA GLY A 76 -21.95 8.79 13.33
C GLY A 76 -21.92 7.29 13.56
N GLN A 77 -21.90 6.47 12.50
CA GLN A 77 -21.80 5.02 12.59
C GLN A 77 -20.68 4.56 13.54
N GLN A 78 -19.45 5.07 13.35
CA GLN A 78 -18.28 4.63 14.14
C GLN A 78 -18.47 5.00 15.63
N ARG A 79 -18.94 6.24 15.90
CA ARG A 79 -19.25 6.74 17.24
C ARG A 79 -20.33 5.91 17.92
N MET A 80 -21.46 5.68 17.25
CA MET A 80 -22.57 4.89 17.77
C MET A 80 -22.19 3.44 18.03
N THR A 81 -21.40 2.84 17.12
CA THR A 81 -20.87 1.48 17.30
C THR A 81 -19.97 1.39 18.53
N THR A 82 -19.03 2.33 18.70
CA THR A 82 -18.14 2.39 19.86
C THR A 82 -18.90 2.59 21.17
N LEU A 83 -19.87 3.51 21.19
CA LEU A 83 -20.71 3.75 22.36
C LEU A 83 -21.48 2.49 22.76
N TYR A 84 -22.09 1.81 21.80
CA TYR A 84 -22.83 0.58 22.07
C TYR A 84 -21.91 -0.51 22.62
N LEU A 85 -20.74 -0.71 22.03
CA LEU A 85 -19.75 -1.68 22.54
C LEU A 85 -19.33 -1.39 23.98
N MET A 86 -18.97 -0.13 24.28
CA MET A 86 -18.42 0.26 25.58
C MET A 86 -19.48 0.35 26.67
N LEU A 87 -20.66 0.89 26.36
CA LEU A 87 -21.70 1.19 27.36
C LEU A 87 -22.73 0.07 27.54
N LYS A 88 -22.97 -0.77 26.51
CA LYS A 88 -23.87 -1.93 26.62
C LYS A 88 -23.12 -3.23 26.85
N GLY A 89 -21.81 -3.27 26.62
CA GLY A 89 -21.02 -4.49 26.75
C GLY A 89 -21.45 -5.59 25.76
N LYS A 90 -22.07 -5.21 24.64
CA LYS A 90 -22.60 -6.12 23.61
C LYS A 90 -22.17 -5.65 22.22
N THR A 91 -22.18 -6.57 21.26
CA THR A 91 -22.03 -6.18 19.85
C THR A 91 -23.37 -5.59 19.36
N PRO A 92 -23.37 -4.46 18.62
CA PRO A 92 -24.60 -3.94 18.01
C PRO A 92 -25.28 -4.96 17.10
N PRO A 93 -26.62 -4.87 16.92
CA PRO A 93 -27.39 -5.85 16.13
C PRO A 93 -27.00 -5.91 14.64
N TYR A 94 -26.29 -4.90 14.14
CA TYR A 94 -25.84 -4.79 12.75
C TYR A 94 -24.39 -5.25 12.51
N TYR A 95 -23.70 -5.83 13.51
CA TYR A 95 -22.35 -6.42 13.37
C TYR A 95 -22.23 -7.77 14.09
N PRO A 96 -21.43 -8.73 13.57
CA PRO A 96 -21.08 -9.94 14.31
C PRO A 96 -19.83 -9.76 15.18
N ASN A 97 -19.85 -10.33 16.41
CA ASN A 97 -18.67 -10.67 17.22
C ASN A 97 -17.57 -9.59 17.40
N MET A 98 -17.91 -8.33 17.70
CA MET A 98 -16.89 -7.27 17.88
C MET A 98 -16.39 -7.09 19.32
N LEU A 99 -17.10 -7.60 20.33
CA LEU A 99 -16.83 -7.31 21.74
C LEU A 99 -15.42 -7.73 22.20
N ARG A 100 -14.89 -8.85 21.68
CA ARG A 100 -13.56 -9.37 22.05
C ARG A 100 -12.41 -8.44 21.64
N ARG A 101 -12.65 -7.46 20.76
CA ARG A 101 -11.62 -6.63 20.14
C ARG A 101 -11.20 -5.43 21.00
N PHE A 102 -12.03 -4.95 21.93
CA PHE A 102 -11.79 -3.67 22.62
C PHE A 102 -11.86 -3.79 24.14
N ARG A 103 -10.73 -4.12 24.77
CA ARG A 103 -10.57 -4.19 26.24
C ARG A 103 -10.03 -2.87 26.78
N LEU A 104 -10.85 -1.82 26.76
CA LEU A 104 -10.48 -0.48 27.22
C LEU A 104 -10.73 -0.31 28.72
N TYR A 105 -9.73 0.19 29.43
CA TYR A 105 -9.75 0.42 30.88
C TYR A 105 -9.58 1.90 31.18
N PHE A 106 -10.13 2.32 32.31
CA PHE A 106 -9.99 3.65 32.89
C PHE A 106 -9.24 3.56 34.21
N ASN A 107 -8.26 4.43 34.41
CA ASN A 107 -7.54 4.54 35.66
C ASN A 107 -8.22 5.58 36.57
N VAL A 108 -8.74 5.16 37.72
CA VAL A 108 -9.49 6.05 38.62
C VAL A 108 -8.58 7.03 39.38
N GLU A 109 -7.27 6.84 39.41
CA GLU A 109 -6.33 7.76 40.06
C GLU A 109 -5.86 8.86 39.09
N THR A 110 -5.47 8.47 37.89
CA THR A 110 -4.85 9.34 36.87
C THR A 110 -5.83 9.84 35.81
N GLU A 111 -7.05 9.29 35.75
CA GLU A 111 -8.07 9.56 34.72
C GLU A 111 -7.61 9.20 33.29
N GLU A 112 -6.63 8.29 33.17
CA GLU A 112 -6.11 7.80 31.89
C GLU A 112 -6.92 6.64 31.32
N PHE A 113 -7.06 6.60 30.00
CA PHE A 113 -7.65 5.50 29.25
C PHE A 113 -6.55 4.65 28.61
N ARG A 114 -6.61 3.33 28.79
CA ARG A 114 -5.61 2.41 28.23
C ARG A 114 -6.19 1.04 27.92
N TYR A 115 -5.72 0.41 26.85
CA TYR A 115 -6.04 -0.99 26.56
C TYR A 115 -5.33 -1.93 27.53
N TYR A 116 -5.97 -3.07 27.80
CA TYR A 116 -5.47 -4.04 28.77
C TYR A 116 -4.02 -4.45 28.52
N GLN A 117 -3.17 -4.28 29.54
CA GLN A 117 -1.80 -4.76 29.55
C GLN A 117 -1.55 -5.50 30.87
N LYS A 118 -1.32 -6.81 30.77
CA LYS A 118 -1.15 -7.70 31.94
C LYS A 118 -0.13 -7.17 32.93
N THR A 119 1.05 -6.76 32.45
CA THR A 119 2.16 -6.23 33.26
C THR A 119 1.84 -4.96 34.04
N ILE A 120 0.79 -4.22 33.66
CA ILE A 120 0.45 -2.92 34.24
C ILE A 120 -0.79 -3.00 35.12
N MET A 121 -1.75 -3.86 34.76
CA MET A 121 -3.11 -3.84 35.29
C MET A 121 -3.49 -5.07 36.12
N GLU A 122 -2.73 -6.16 36.07
CA GLU A 122 -3.08 -7.38 36.82
C GLU A 122 -3.01 -7.15 38.33
N GLY A 123 -4.10 -7.43 39.03
CA GLY A 123 -4.22 -7.28 40.49
C GLY A 123 -4.32 -5.83 40.99
N LYS A 124 -4.57 -4.87 40.09
CA LYS A 124 -4.53 -3.44 40.40
C LYS A 124 -5.93 -2.80 40.38
N PRO A 125 -6.51 -2.42 41.53
CA PRO A 125 -7.87 -1.89 41.61
C PRO A 125 -8.02 -0.50 40.98
N GLU A 126 -6.93 0.23 40.76
CA GLU A 126 -7.00 1.54 40.11
C GLU A 126 -7.44 1.45 38.63
N TRP A 127 -7.35 0.27 38.00
CA TRP A 127 -7.73 0.04 36.60
C TRP A 127 -9.07 -0.70 36.47
N ILE A 128 -10.12 0.03 36.07
CA ILE A 128 -11.45 -0.54 35.86
C ILE A 128 -11.75 -0.75 34.38
N SER A 129 -12.39 -1.87 34.04
CA SER A 129 -12.85 -2.14 32.68
C SER A 129 -14.06 -1.25 32.38
N LEU A 130 -14.07 -0.55 31.24
CA LEU A 130 -15.23 0.28 30.88
C LEU A 130 -16.49 -0.55 30.66
N ILE A 131 -16.36 -1.70 30.00
CA ILE A 131 -17.49 -2.60 29.73
C ILE A 131 -18.12 -3.09 31.04
N ASP A 132 -17.28 -3.40 32.03
CA ASP A 132 -17.72 -3.84 33.35
C ASP A 132 -18.34 -2.68 34.14
N PHE A 133 -17.68 -1.52 34.18
CA PHE A 133 -18.24 -0.34 34.84
C PHE A 133 -19.62 0.04 34.27
N PHE A 134 -19.76 0.07 32.95
CA PHE A 134 -21.03 0.40 32.30
C PHE A 134 -22.04 -0.75 32.22
N SER A 135 -21.72 -1.97 32.66
CA SER A 135 -22.77 -2.97 32.89
C SER A 135 -23.60 -2.67 34.14
N HIS A 136 -23.13 -1.77 35.01
CA HIS A 136 -23.83 -1.31 36.19
C HIS A 136 -24.66 -0.05 35.88
N GLU A 137 -25.80 0.10 36.56
CA GLU A 137 -26.73 1.21 36.32
C GLU A 137 -26.15 2.57 36.72
N SER A 138 -25.30 2.61 37.76
CA SER A 138 -24.65 3.82 38.25
C SER A 138 -23.29 3.52 38.90
N ALA A 139 -22.49 4.56 39.10
CA ALA A 139 -21.23 4.47 39.85
C ALA A 139 -21.46 3.95 41.27
N ALA A 140 -22.58 4.31 41.90
CA ALA A 140 -22.92 3.82 43.24
C ALA A 140 -23.10 2.29 43.23
N VAL A 141 -23.90 1.75 42.30
CA VAL A 141 -24.14 0.30 42.17
C VAL A 141 -22.84 -0.46 41.88
N PHE A 142 -21.98 0.08 41.01
CA PHE A 142 -20.64 -0.48 40.77
C PHE A 142 -19.80 -0.56 42.05
N ILE A 143 -19.78 0.51 42.85
CA ILE A 143 -19.06 0.54 44.13
C ILE A 143 -19.62 -0.50 45.11
N GLU A 144 -20.94 -0.64 45.20
CA GLU A 144 -21.58 -1.58 46.12
C GLU A 144 -21.31 -3.05 45.78
N GLN A 145 -21.19 -3.38 44.49
CA GLN A 145 -20.94 -4.74 44.00
C GLN A 145 -19.45 -5.09 43.90
N SER A 146 -18.56 -4.13 44.18
CA SER A 146 -17.12 -4.30 44.09
C SER A 146 -16.49 -4.81 45.39
N ASN A 147 -15.48 -5.66 45.26
CA ASN A 147 -14.67 -6.15 46.38
C ASN A 147 -13.82 -5.03 47.03
N ASP A 148 -13.56 -3.94 46.31
CA ASP A 148 -12.74 -2.80 46.78
C ASP A 148 -13.62 -1.57 47.09
N ARG A 149 -14.80 -1.79 47.71
CA ARG A 149 -15.82 -0.75 47.96
C ARG A 149 -15.26 0.53 48.59
N GLU A 150 -14.46 0.41 49.66
CA GLU A 150 -13.88 1.57 50.34
C GLU A 150 -12.91 2.36 49.45
N TYR A 151 -12.15 1.67 48.59
CA TYR A 151 -11.23 2.29 47.65
C TYR A 151 -12.00 3.10 46.60
N TYR A 152 -12.99 2.49 45.94
CA TYR A 152 -13.77 3.17 44.91
C TYR A 152 -14.65 4.29 45.47
N PHE A 153 -15.12 4.18 46.72
CA PHE A 153 -15.86 5.26 47.38
C PHE A 153 -15.02 6.54 47.50
N LYS A 154 -13.70 6.43 47.76
CA LYS A 154 -12.77 7.58 47.77
C LYS A 154 -12.64 8.25 46.40
N HIS A 155 -12.94 7.52 45.33
CA HIS A 155 -12.87 7.98 43.94
C HIS A 155 -14.26 8.24 43.32
N LEU A 156 -15.32 8.32 44.13
CA LEU A 156 -16.71 8.47 43.68
C LEU A 156 -16.88 9.62 42.67
N SER A 157 -16.27 10.79 42.92
CA SER A 157 -16.40 11.94 42.02
C SER A 157 -15.91 11.65 40.59
N LYS A 158 -14.82 10.89 40.45
CA LYS A 158 -14.26 10.50 39.14
C LYS A 158 -15.11 9.42 38.47
N LEU A 159 -15.68 8.50 39.24
CA LEU A 159 -16.61 7.48 38.76
C LEU A 159 -17.94 8.10 38.30
N THR A 160 -18.48 9.07 39.04
CA THR A 160 -19.68 9.83 38.62
C THR A 160 -19.40 10.67 37.37
N LYS A 161 -18.20 11.25 37.24
CA LYS A 161 -17.77 11.90 35.99
C LYS A 161 -17.69 10.90 34.84
N LEU A 162 -17.21 9.68 35.06
CA LEU A 162 -17.19 8.63 34.04
C LEU A 162 -18.62 8.19 33.66
N GLU A 163 -19.51 8.03 34.64
CA GLU A 163 -20.93 7.74 34.44
C GLU A 163 -21.63 8.81 33.59
N SER A 164 -21.23 10.08 33.73
CA SER A 164 -21.85 11.21 33.01
C SER A 164 -21.79 11.08 31.48
N ILE A 165 -20.90 10.23 30.95
CA ILE A 165 -20.87 9.89 29.51
C ILE A 165 -22.23 9.39 29.02
N ARG A 166 -23.01 8.64 29.83
CA ARG A 166 -24.36 8.19 29.46
C ARG A 166 -25.31 9.35 29.11
N LYS A 167 -25.10 10.50 29.73
CA LYS A 167 -25.93 11.71 29.63
C LYS A 167 -25.43 12.70 28.59
N TYR A 168 -24.30 12.42 27.94
CA TYR A 168 -23.78 13.27 26.87
C TYR A 168 -24.83 13.43 25.76
N GLU A 169 -24.99 14.66 25.27
CA GLU A 169 -26.02 14.99 24.29
C GLU A 169 -25.43 15.21 22.89
N TYR A 170 -25.95 14.46 21.93
CA TYR A 170 -25.68 14.69 20.52
C TYR A 170 -26.71 15.64 19.92
N TYR A 171 -26.24 16.58 19.10
CA TYR A 171 -27.09 17.22 18.10
C TYR A 171 -27.42 16.19 17.01
N VAL A 172 -28.71 15.99 16.76
CA VAL A 172 -29.21 15.01 15.79
C VAL A 172 -30.03 15.75 14.75
N ASP A 173 -29.60 15.67 13.50
CA ASP A 173 -30.32 16.25 12.37
C ASP A 173 -31.14 15.16 11.68
N GLU A 174 -32.47 15.28 11.75
CA GLU A 174 -33.42 14.35 11.13
C GLU A 174 -34.30 15.03 10.06
N GLU A 175 -34.21 16.36 9.94
CA GLU A 175 -35.14 17.15 9.13
C GLU A 175 -34.57 17.44 7.74
N LYS A 176 -33.26 17.67 7.63
CA LYS A 176 -32.64 18.07 6.34
C LYS A 176 -32.82 17.03 5.22
N LEU A 177 -32.99 15.76 5.59
CA LEU A 177 -33.13 14.65 4.64
C LEU A 177 -34.54 14.07 4.58
N GLY A 178 -35.47 14.52 5.43
CA GLY A 178 -36.80 13.91 5.56
C GLY A 178 -37.70 14.03 4.33
N LYS A 179 -37.31 14.85 3.34
CA LYS A 179 -38.02 15.02 2.05
C LYS A 179 -37.42 14.22 0.91
N LEU A 180 -36.28 13.55 1.13
CA LEU A 180 -35.60 12.78 0.10
C LEU A 180 -36.14 11.36 0.06
N GLU A 181 -36.65 10.96 -1.09
CA GLU A 181 -37.09 9.59 -1.37
C GLU A 181 -36.06 8.80 -2.20
N ASP A 182 -35.19 9.51 -2.94
CA ASP A 182 -34.17 8.89 -3.79
C ASP A 182 -32.91 8.49 -2.99
N ILE A 183 -32.64 7.19 -2.92
CA ILE A 183 -31.46 6.61 -2.27
C ILE A 183 -30.16 7.14 -2.91
N LYS A 184 -30.12 7.37 -4.23
CA LYS A 184 -28.92 7.85 -4.94
C LYS A 184 -28.51 9.23 -4.44
N GLU A 185 -29.49 10.12 -4.25
CA GLU A 185 -29.29 11.46 -3.72
C GLU A 185 -28.86 11.43 -2.24
N VAL A 186 -29.42 10.52 -1.45
CA VAL A 186 -29.02 10.32 -0.05
C VAL A 186 -27.58 9.83 0.07
N VAL A 187 -27.17 8.86 -0.77
CA VAL A 187 -25.77 8.39 -0.83
C VAL A 187 -24.86 9.54 -1.24
N ARG A 188 -25.25 10.39 -2.19
CA ARG A 188 -24.50 11.59 -2.58
C ARG A 188 -24.31 12.57 -1.41
N ILE A 189 -25.37 12.85 -0.66
CA ILE A 189 -25.28 13.76 0.51
C ILE A 189 -24.44 13.13 1.63
N PHE A 190 -24.60 11.83 1.88
CA PHE A 190 -23.73 11.09 2.79
C PHE A 190 -22.26 11.23 2.42
N ASN A 191 -21.95 11.12 1.13
CA ASN A 191 -20.60 11.29 0.60
C ASN A 191 -20.07 12.71 0.80
N LEU A 192 -20.90 13.75 0.63
CA LEU A 192 -20.53 15.14 0.84
C LEU A 192 -20.24 15.47 2.31
N VAL A 193 -21.08 14.99 3.23
CA VAL A 193 -20.94 15.25 4.68
C VAL A 193 -19.70 14.56 5.26
N ASN A 194 -19.33 13.39 4.75
CA ASN A 194 -18.20 12.60 5.26
C ASN A 194 -16.82 13.02 4.73
N LYS A 195 -16.72 14.07 3.90
CA LYS A 195 -15.43 14.54 3.37
C LYS A 195 -14.48 15.10 4.44
N GLN A 196 -14.98 15.52 5.60
CA GLN A 196 -14.17 16.15 6.68
C GLN A 196 -13.77 15.19 7.83
N GLY A 197 -14.29 13.95 7.88
CA GLY A 197 -13.95 12.92 8.87
C GLY A 197 -12.78 12.03 8.44
N ARG A 198 -12.70 10.76 8.90
CA ARG A 198 -11.90 9.76 8.16
C ARG A 198 -12.54 9.64 6.76
N THR A 199 -11.97 10.34 5.78
CA THR A 199 -12.50 10.46 4.43
C THR A 199 -12.86 9.07 3.89
N LEU A 200 -14.06 8.94 3.33
CA LEU A 200 -14.42 7.75 2.56
C LEU A 200 -13.48 7.67 1.36
N GLN A 201 -12.89 6.50 1.12
CA GLN A 201 -12.06 6.31 -0.07
C GLN A 201 -12.96 6.23 -1.32
N GLU A 202 -12.43 6.44 -2.52
CA GLU A 202 -13.24 6.38 -3.75
C GLU A 202 -13.94 5.03 -3.91
N GLU A 203 -13.29 3.96 -3.44
CA GLU A 203 -13.81 2.60 -3.37
C GLU A 203 -15.06 2.50 -2.47
N ASP A 204 -15.05 3.17 -1.30
CA ASP A 204 -16.22 3.21 -0.40
C ASP A 204 -17.41 3.89 -1.10
N LEU A 205 -17.15 4.98 -1.84
CA LEU A 205 -18.16 5.74 -2.57
C LEU A 205 -18.75 4.93 -3.72
N ALA A 206 -17.88 4.26 -4.49
CA ALA A 206 -18.27 3.41 -5.60
C ALA A 206 -19.09 2.21 -5.13
N LEU A 207 -18.69 1.57 -4.03
CA LEU A 207 -19.46 0.46 -3.47
C LEU A 207 -20.83 0.93 -2.96
N ALA A 208 -20.90 2.10 -2.31
CA ALA A 208 -22.17 2.67 -1.89
C ALA A 208 -23.09 2.99 -3.08
N TYR A 209 -22.53 3.49 -4.18
CA TYR A 209 -23.27 3.70 -5.44
C TYR A 209 -23.83 2.38 -5.99
N VAL A 210 -23.01 1.31 -6.08
CA VAL A 210 -23.48 0.01 -6.56
C VAL A 210 -24.57 -0.57 -5.65
N CYS A 211 -24.44 -0.44 -4.33
CA CYS A 211 -25.46 -0.87 -3.38
C CYS A 211 -26.81 -0.15 -3.54
N SER A 212 -26.86 1.01 -4.18
CA SER A 212 -28.13 1.75 -4.39
C SER A 212 -29.06 1.06 -5.39
N PHE A 213 -28.51 0.31 -6.36
CA PHE A 213 -29.29 -0.42 -7.37
C PHE A 213 -29.04 -1.94 -7.34
N TRP A 214 -28.00 -2.41 -6.64
CA TRP A 214 -27.70 -3.83 -6.44
C TRP A 214 -27.37 -4.14 -4.96
N PRO A 215 -28.39 -4.20 -4.07
CA PRO A 215 -28.18 -4.35 -2.64
C PRO A 215 -27.51 -5.67 -2.19
N GLU A 216 -27.57 -6.71 -3.03
CA GLU A 216 -26.99 -8.04 -2.77
C GLU A 216 -25.47 -8.09 -2.96
N ILE A 217 -24.86 -7.08 -3.59
CA ILE A 217 -23.44 -7.11 -3.97
C ILE A 217 -22.50 -7.37 -2.78
N LYS A 218 -22.79 -6.85 -1.59
CA LYS A 218 -21.96 -7.08 -0.39
C LYS A 218 -22.01 -8.53 0.07
N ASP A 219 -23.14 -9.22 -0.09
CA ASP A 219 -23.25 -10.63 0.26
C ASP A 219 -22.50 -11.50 -0.76
N LEU A 220 -22.55 -11.11 -2.04
CA LEU A 220 -21.74 -11.73 -3.10
C LEU A 220 -20.24 -11.54 -2.84
N PHE A 221 -19.82 -10.33 -2.47
CA PHE A 221 -18.43 -10.04 -2.10
C PHE A 221 -17.99 -10.88 -0.89
N ARG A 222 -18.78 -10.92 0.19
CA ARG A 222 -18.47 -11.76 1.38
C ARG A 222 -18.26 -13.22 1.01
N LYS A 223 -19.13 -13.76 0.15
CA LYS A 223 -19.04 -15.16 -0.29
C LYS A 223 -17.74 -15.42 -1.04
N GLU A 224 -17.39 -14.60 -2.02
CA GLU A 224 -16.16 -14.80 -2.80
C GLU A 224 -14.90 -14.53 -1.97
N LEU A 225 -14.89 -13.50 -1.11
CA LEU A 225 -13.78 -13.22 -0.21
C LEU A 225 -13.51 -14.37 0.75
N GLU A 226 -14.55 -15.03 1.27
CA GLU A 226 -14.38 -16.20 2.13
C GLU A 226 -13.76 -17.38 1.36
N VAL A 227 -14.14 -17.58 0.09
CA VAL A 227 -13.50 -18.57 -0.79
C VAL A 227 -12.02 -18.23 -0.99
N TYR A 228 -11.68 -16.98 -1.29
CA TYR A 228 -10.29 -16.56 -1.47
C TYR A 228 -9.48 -16.71 -0.18
N LYS A 229 -10.07 -16.35 0.97
CA LYS A 229 -9.47 -16.47 2.30
C LYS A 229 -9.15 -17.91 2.66
N GLN A 230 -10.06 -18.84 2.37
CA GLN A 230 -9.84 -20.28 2.56
C GLN A 230 -8.68 -20.82 1.71
N ASN A 231 -8.37 -20.15 0.60
CA ASN A 231 -7.23 -20.45 -0.27
C ASN A 231 -6.02 -19.54 0.01
N GLY A 232 -6.01 -18.82 1.13
CA GLY A 232 -4.88 -18.02 1.64
C GLY A 232 -4.81 -16.56 1.23
N PHE A 233 -5.80 -16.07 0.48
CA PHE A 233 -5.85 -14.69 0.03
C PHE A 233 -6.95 -13.92 0.77
N ASP A 234 -6.55 -13.15 1.79
CA ASP A 234 -7.46 -12.39 2.65
C ASP A 234 -7.66 -10.97 2.11
N PHE A 235 -8.43 -10.82 1.03
CA PHE A 235 -8.75 -9.52 0.42
C PHE A 235 -9.92 -8.81 1.12
N ASP A 236 -10.16 -7.54 0.80
CA ASP A 236 -11.28 -6.75 1.31
C ASP A 236 -12.25 -6.27 0.20
N PHE A 237 -13.28 -5.53 0.62
CA PHE A 237 -14.28 -4.98 -0.30
C PHE A 237 -13.71 -3.92 -1.24
N ASN A 238 -12.71 -3.16 -0.78
CA ASN A 238 -12.10 -2.08 -1.56
C ASN A 238 -11.30 -2.67 -2.73
N PHE A 239 -10.60 -3.78 -2.50
CA PHE A 239 -9.95 -4.53 -3.58
C PHE A 239 -10.96 -5.04 -4.63
N LEU A 240 -12.07 -5.65 -4.20
CA LEU A 240 -13.06 -6.18 -5.15
C LEU A 240 -13.80 -5.11 -5.94
N ILE A 241 -14.17 -3.97 -5.32
CA ILE A 241 -14.83 -2.88 -6.05
C ILE A 241 -13.86 -2.20 -7.03
N LEU A 242 -12.57 -2.11 -6.71
CA LEU A 242 -11.54 -1.63 -7.62
C LEU A 242 -11.39 -2.56 -8.84
N CYS A 243 -11.28 -3.88 -8.60
CA CYS A 243 -11.25 -4.86 -9.69
C CYS A 243 -12.52 -4.80 -10.54
N LEU A 244 -13.69 -4.69 -9.90
CA LEU A 244 -14.98 -4.58 -10.61
C LEU A 244 -15.03 -3.32 -11.48
N ASN A 245 -14.54 -2.18 -10.98
CA ASN A 245 -14.41 -0.97 -11.77
C ASN A 245 -13.49 -1.19 -12.98
N CYS A 246 -12.28 -1.72 -12.77
CA CYS A 246 -11.33 -1.93 -13.86
C CYS A 246 -11.89 -2.83 -14.97
N VAL A 247 -12.59 -3.91 -14.59
CA VAL A 247 -13.24 -4.82 -15.55
C VAL A 247 -14.42 -4.14 -16.27
N ALA A 248 -15.22 -3.34 -15.57
CA ALA A 248 -16.43 -2.73 -16.11
C ALA A 248 -16.17 -1.48 -16.96
N SER A 249 -15.20 -0.65 -16.56
CA SER A 249 -14.91 0.65 -17.17
C SER A 249 -13.63 0.65 -18.01
N GLY A 250 -12.67 -0.23 -17.71
CA GLY A 250 -11.33 -0.16 -18.31
C GLY A 250 -10.43 0.92 -17.69
N HIS A 251 -10.79 1.42 -16.50
CA HIS A 251 -10.08 2.44 -15.75
C HIS A 251 -9.99 2.06 -14.27
N ALA A 252 -8.89 2.43 -13.61
CA ALA A 252 -8.72 2.28 -12.17
C ALA A 252 -9.42 3.39 -11.40
N LYS A 253 -9.44 4.61 -11.95
CA LYS A 253 -10.19 5.73 -11.37
C LYS A 253 -11.69 5.56 -11.57
N PHE A 254 -12.48 6.08 -10.63
CA PHE A 254 -13.92 5.84 -10.58
C PHE A 254 -14.78 6.86 -11.35
N GLU A 255 -14.23 7.93 -11.95
CA GLU A 255 -15.06 8.96 -12.60
C GLU A 255 -15.90 8.36 -13.75
N GLY A 256 -15.33 7.45 -14.53
CA GLY A 256 -16.04 6.73 -15.59
C GLY A 256 -16.99 5.65 -15.08
N PHE A 257 -16.77 5.12 -13.87
CA PHE A 257 -17.53 4.00 -13.30
C PHE A 257 -19.02 4.34 -13.11
N TYR A 258 -19.31 5.56 -12.66
CA TYR A 258 -20.68 6.03 -12.40
C TYR A 258 -21.53 6.19 -13.67
N SER A 259 -20.91 6.13 -14.85
CA SER A 259 -21.60 6.18 -16.15
C SER A 259 -21.80 4.78 -16.76
N VAL A 260 -21.27 3.72 -16.13
CA VAL A 260 -21.44 2.34 -16.58
C VAL A 260 -22.86 1.87 -16.27
N SER A 261 -23.51 1.17 -17.20
CA SER A 261 -24.86 0.63 -16.99
C SER A 261 -24.86 -0.47 -15.92
N GLU A 262 -25.99 -0.58 -15.20
CA GLU A 262 -26.17 -1.57 -14.14
C GLU A 262 -25.97 -3.01 -14.63
N ASP A 263 -26.43 -3.31 -15.86
CA ASP A 263 -26.25 -4.63 -16.49
C ASP A 263 -24.78 -4.93 -16.78
N LYS A 264 -24.03 -3.95 -17.29
CA LYS A 264 -22.59 -4.12 -17.57
C LYS A 264 -21.79 -4.32 -16.28
N ILE A 265 -22.18 -3.68 -15.17
CA ILE A 265 -21.57 -3.92 -13.84
C ILE A 265 -21.84 -5.36 -13.37
N LYS A 266 -23.06 -5.88 -13.57
CA LYS A 266 -23.40 -7.27 -13.21
C LYS A 266 -22.66 -8.29 -14.09
N GLU A 267 -22.52 -8.03 -15.39
CA GLU A 267 -21.72 -8.87 -16.29
C GLU A 267 -20.23 -8.87 -15.91
N ALA A 268 -19.68 -7.68 -15.62
CA ALA A 268 -18.30 -7.53 -15.17
C ALA A 268 -18.01 -8.31 -13.88
N TRP A 269 -18.99 -8.39 -12.96
CA TRP A 269 -18.88 -9.21 -11.76
C TRP A 269 -18.74 -10.71 -12.07
N GLU A 270 -19.51 -11.23 -13.03
CA GLU A 270 -19.43 -12.63 -13.43
C GLU A 270 -18.07 -12.97 -14.07
N LEU A 271 -17.51 -12.06 -14.87
CA LEU A 271 -16.17 -12.19 -15.43
C LEU A 271 -15.09 -12.09 -14.34
N LEU A 272 -15.22 -11.14 -13.43
CA LEU A 272 -14.28 -10.92 -12.32
C LEU A 272 -14.11 -12.18 -11.47
N LYS A 273 -15.20 -12.84 -11.06
CA LYS A 273 -15.13 -14.07 -10.26
C LYS A 273 -14.32 -15.18 -10.96
N LYS A 274 -14.59 -15.37 -12.26
CA LYS A 274 -13.91 -16.39 -13.07
C LYS A 274 -12.42 -16.05 -13.23
N ALA A 275 -12.12 -14.80 -13.58
CA ALA A 275 -10.75 -14.30 -13.73
C ALA A 275 -9.95 -14.42 -12.42
N MET A 276 -10.53 -14.03 -11.28
CA MET A 276 -9.90 -14.18 -9.96
C MET A 276 -9.62 -15.64 -9.63
N THR A 277 -10.60 -16.53 -9.80
CA THR A 277 -10.44 -17.97 -9.51
C THR A 277 -9.29 -18.56 -10.33
N TYR A 278 -9.26 -18.28 -11.64
CA TYR A 278 -8.18 -18.72 -12.51
C TYR A 278 -6.82 -18.13 -12.08
N LEU A 279 -6.77 -16.81 -11.83
CA LEU A 279 -5.53 -16.14 -11.44
C LEU A 279 -4.97 -16.67 -10.12
N LEU A 280 -5.80 -16.92 -9.11
CA LEU A 280 -5.32 -17.43 -7.82
C LEU A 280 -4.72 -18.84 -7.95
N ASN A 281 -5.26 -19.68 -8.83
CA ASN A 281 -4.63 -20.97 -9.16
C ASN A 281 -3.27 -20.78 -9.84
N ILE A 282 -3.17 -19.86 -10.80
CA ILE A 282 -1.89 -19.50 -11.43
C ILE A 282 -0.88 -18.97 -10.39
N MET A 283 -1.34 -18.15 -9.44
CA MET A 283 -0.47 -17.62 -8.40
C MET A 283 0.14 -18.73 -7.56
N HIS A 284 -0.67 -19.71 -7.16
CA HIS A 284 -0.23 -20.87 -6.41
C HIS A 284 0.70 -21.78 -7.25
N ASP A 285 0.23 -22.23 -8.41
CA ASP A 285 0.86 -23.31 -9.18
C ASP A 285 2.08 -22.86 -9.98
N LYS A 286 2.06 -21.63 -10.52
CA LYS A 286 3.06 -21.11 -11.46
C LYS A 286 3.85 -19.95 -10.88
N ALA A 287 3.25 -19.11 -10.03
CA ALA A 287 3.92 -17.92 -9.49
C ALA A 287 4.56 -18.12 -8.10
N PHE A 288 4.42 -19.30 -7.48
CA PHE A 288 4.92 -19.60 -6.13
C PHE A 288 4.38 -18.63 -5.05
N ILE A 289 3.17 -18.10 -5.22
CA ILE A 289 2.48 -17.20 -4.29
C ILE A 289 1.22 -17.89 -3.81
N ASP A 290 1.20 -18.24 -2.52
CA ASP A 290 0.09 -18.98 -1.93
C ASP A 290 -0.78 -18.04 -1.08
N SER A 291 -0.38 -16.79 -0.88
CA SER A 291 -1.11 -15.85 -0.04
C SER A 291 -0.79 -14.39 -0.36
N ASN A 292 -1.68 -13.49 0.06
CA ASN A 292 -1.42 -12.05 0.09
C ASN A 292 -0.64 -11.60 1.36
N GLN A 293 -0.03 -12.54 2.10
CA GLN A 293 0.79 -12.18 3.26
C GLN A 293 2.07 -11.45 2.85
N GLN A 294 2.60 -10.63 3.77
CA GLN A 294 3.72 -9.73 3.54
C GLN A 294 5.04 -10.38 3.03
N TYR A 295 5.17 -11.70 3.08
CA TYR A 295 6.32 -12.42 2.52
C TYR A 295 6.22 -12.65 1.01
N GLU A 296 5.00 -12.82 0.50
CA GLU A 296 4.76 -13.28 -0.87
C GLU A 296 4.21 -12.16 -1.74
N LEU A 297 3.36 -11.30 -1.19
CA LEU A 297 2.77 -10.18 -1.92
C LEU A 297 2.99 -8.85 -1.18
N LYS A 298 3.50 -7.86 -1.90
CA LYS A 298 3.76 -6.53 -1.33
C LYS A 298 2.56 -5.58 -1.45
N SER A 299 1.78 -5.71 -2.52
CA SER A 299 0.57 -4.94 -2.80
C SER A 299 -0.40 -5.77 -3.61
N GLU A 300 -1.68 -5.77 -3.22
CA GLU A 300 -2.76 -6.47 -3.91
C GLU A 300 -3.08 -5.81 -5.26
N ALA A 301 -2.78 -4.52 -5.42
CA ALA A 301 -2.93 -3.78 -6.66
C ALA A 301 -2.17 -4.42 -7.84
N LEU A 302 -1.13 -5.22 -7.57
CA LEU A 302 -0.38 -5.97 -8.58
C LEU A 302 -1.23 -7.01 -9.33
N LEU A 303 -2.34 -7.45 -8.72
CA LEU A 303 -3.26 -8.41 -9.32
C LEU A 303 -4.24 -7.74 -10.30
N VAL A 304 -4.54 -6.46 -10.11
CA VAL A 304 -5.64 -5.78 -10.79
C VAL A 304 -5.45 -5.75 -12.32
N PRO A 305 -4.26 -5.44 -12.89
CA PRO A 305 -4.07 -5.51 -14.34
C PRO A 305 -4.20 -6.93 -14.92
N LEU A 306 -3.74 -7.95 -14.19
CA LEU A 306 -3.87 -9.35 -14.61
C LEU A 306 -5.33 -9.79 -14.62
N VAL A 307 -6.10 -9.44 -13.58
CA VAL A 307 -7.54 -9.74 -13.49
C VAL A 307 -8.31 -9.04 -14.61
N THR A 308 -7.99 -7.77 -14.88
CA THR A 308 -8.62 -6.98 -15.94
C THR A 308 -8.35 -7.59 -17.31
N TYR A 309 -7.10 -7.98 -17.57
CA TYR A 309 -6.71 -8.69 -18.77
C TYR A 309 -7.47 -10.01 -18.93
N LEU A 310 -7.45 -10.86 -17.91
CA LEU A 310 -8.12 -12.17 -17.94
C LEU A 310 -9.62 -12.03 -18.18
N ALA A 311 -10.30 -11.10 -17.51
CA ALA A 311 -11.73 -10.86 -17.70
C ALA A 311 -12.08 -10.50 -19.15
N LYS A 312 -11.18 -9.84 -19.88
CA LYS A 312 -11.33 -9.48 -21.30
C LYS A 312 -10.99 -10.63 -22.26
N ASN A 313 -10.20 -11.61 -21.82
CA ASN A 313 -9.67 -12.71 -22.65
C ASN A 313 -10.17 -14.07 -22.17
N ASN A 314 -11.49 -14.25 -22.07
CA ASN A 314 -12.14 -15.51 -21.70
C ASN A 314 -11.70 -16.13 -20.36
N CYS A 315 -11.14 -15.30 -19.46
CA CYS A 315 -10.64 -15.71 -18.14
C CYS A 315 -9.45 -16.68 -18.20
N GLU A 316 -8.62 -16.61 -19.25
CA GLU A 316 -7.39 -17.41 -19.38
C GLU A 316 -6.28 -16.65 -20.10
N PHE A 317 -5.03 -17.11 -19.96
CA PHE A 317 -3.91 -16.64 -20.79
C PHE A 317 -3.88 -17.42 -22.12
N GLY A 318 -3.63 -16.72 -23.22
CA GLY A 318 -3.61 -17.32 -24.56
C GLY A 318 -2.43 -18.27 -24.81
N SER A 319 -1.33 -18.13 -24.05
CA SER A 319 -0.16 -19.02 -24.14
C SER A 319 0.70 -18.99 -22.87
N GLU A 320 1.61 -19.97 -22.74
CA GLU A 320 2.61 -19.96 -21.65
C GLU A 320 3.61 -18.79 -21.78
N SER A 321 3.95 -18.38 -23.00
CA SER A 321 4.79 -17.20 -23.24
C SER A 321 4.13 -15.92 -22.73
N GLU A 322 2.83 -15.77 -23.00
CA GLU A 322 2.06 -14.64 -22.52
C GLU A 322 1.98 -14.61 -20.99
N LEU A 323 1.63 -15.73 -20.35
CA LEU A 323 1.65 -15.87 -18.90
C LEU A 323 3.02 -15.48 -18.33
N ASN A 324 4.10 -15.99 -18.91
CA ASN A 324 5.44 -15.71 -18.42
C ASN A 324 5.83 -14.23 -18.54
N LYS A 325 5.37 -13.53 -19.58
CA LYS A 325 5.56 -12.08 -19.72
C LYS A 325 4.76 -11.29 -18.67
N PHE A 326 3.54 -11.71 -18.34
CA PHE A 326 2.81 -11.15 -17.20
C PHE A 326 3.51 -11.40 -15.87
N LEU A 327 4.04 -12.59 -15.64
CA LEU A 327 4.81 -12.90 -14.43
C LEU A 327 6.11 -12.09 -14.37
N TYR A 328 6.79 -11.93 -15.50
CA TYR A 328 7.99 -11.09 -15.62
C TYR A 328 7.67 -9.63 -15.24
N TRP A 329 6.61 -9.06 -15.79
CA TRP A 329 6.13 -7.74 -15.39
C TRP A 329 5.78 -7.69 -13.90
N PHE A 330 4.97 -8.63 -13.42
CA PHE A 330 4.45 -8.68 -12.06
C PHE A 330 5.58 -8.71 -11.01
N TYR A 331 6.58 -9.57 -11.21
CA TYR A 331 7.71 -9.64 -10.29
C TYR A 331 8.59 -8.39 -10.33
N ASN A 332 8.79 -7.77 -11.51
CA ASN A 332 9.52 -6.51 -11.61
C ASN A 332 8.75 -5.36 -10.95
N ALA A 333 7.45 -5.23 -11.24
CA ALA A 333 6.57 -4.23 -10.62
C ALA A 333 6.58 -4.37 -9.09
N MET A 334 6.62 -5.59 -8.56
CA MET A 334 6.78 -5.84 -7.13
C MET A 334 8.19 -5.49 -6.62
N ALA A 335 9.25 -6.00 -7.25
CA ALA A 335 10.66 -5.81 -6.85
C ALA A 335 11.03 -4.35 -6.62
N TRP A 336 10.47 -3.49 -7.48
CA TRP A 336 10.76 -2.08 -7.55
C TRP A 336 9.63 -1.20 -6.99
N GLY A 337 8.58 -1.84 -6.45
CA GLY A 337 7.55 -1.20 -5.65
C GLY A 337 6.56 -0.31 -6.41
N ARG A 338 6.22 -0.64 -7.66
CA ARG A 338 5.40 0.17 -8.58
C ARG A 338 4.13 0.73 -7.95
N TYR A 339 3.37 -0.10 -7.22
CA TYR A 339 2.11 0.31 -6.54
C TYR A 339 2.24 0.51 -5.02
N THR A 340 3.47 0.62 -4.52
CA THR A 340 3.73 0.83 -3.09
C THR A 340 4.32 2.21 -2.81
N ARG A 341 4.76 2.91 -3.87
CA ARG A 341 5.17 4.31 -3.84
C ARG A 341 3.90 5.14 -3.69
N ARG A 342 3.67 5.69 -2.51
CA ARG A 342 2.53 6.60 -2.26
C ARG A 342 2.68 7.85 -3.13
N GLY A 343 1.56 8.26 -3.74
CA GLY A 343 1.49 9.28 -4.79
C GLY A 343 0.46 8.93 -5.88
N LYS A 344 -0.82 8.81 -5.47
CA LYS A 344 -2.06 8.59 -6.27
C LYS A 344 -2.07 7.42 -7.28
N SER A 345 -3.28 7.02 -7.67
CA SER A 345 -3.66 5.90 -8.56
C SER A 345 -3.10 5.98 -9.99
N SER A 346 -2.09 6.80 -10.27
CA SER A 346 -1.59 7.11 -11.62
C SER A 346 -0.88 5.93 -12.30
N PRO A 347 0.03 5.17 -11.64
CA PRO A 347 0.63 4.01 -12.29
C PRO A 347 -0.37 2.88 -12.54
N LEU A 348 -1.30 2.67 -11.61
CA LEU A 348 -2.35 1.66 -11.80
C LEU A 348 -3.30 2.08 -12.92
N GLU A 349 -3.76 3.33 -12.94
CA GLU A 349 -4.59 3.86 -14.03
C GLU A 349 -3.93 3.67 -15.39
N GLN A 350 -2.65 4.00 -15.53
CA GLN A 350 -1.93 3.79 -16.79
C GLN A 350 -1.86 2.32 -17.20
N ASP A 351 -1.58 1.43 -16.26
CA ASP A 351 -1.50 0.00 -16.55
C ASP A 351 -2.87 -0.58 -16.92
N ILE A 352 -3.94 -0.12 -16.27
CA ILE A 352 -5.31 -0.52 -16.60
C ILE A 352 -5.74 0.04 -17.96
N VAL A 353 -5.43 1.29 -18.27
CA VAL A 353 -5.70 1.88 -19.59
C VAL A 353 -4.89 1.16 -20.67
N ALA A 354 -3.61 0.92 -20.45
CA ALA A 354 -2.73 0.25 -21.43
C ALA A 354 -3.16 -1.19 -21.66
N ILE A 355 -3.45 -1.96 -20.60
CA ILE A 355 -3.89 -3.35 -20.79
C ILE A 355 -5.29 -3.43 -21.41
N THR A 356 -6.15 -2.46 -21.14
CA THR A 356 -7.47 -2.37 -21.78
C THR A 356 -7.35 -2.01 -23.25
N LYS A 357 -6.47 -1.08 -23.62
CA LYS A 357 -6.30 -0.61 -25.01
C LYS A 357 -5.52 -1.63 -25.85
N ASP A 358 -4.32 -1.99 -25.40
CA ASP A 358 -3.36 -2.75 -26.20
C ASP A 358 -3.53 -4.26 -26.04
N ASN A 359 -4.14 -4.71 -24.93
CA ASN A 359 -4.47 -6.10 -24.64
C ASN A 359 -3.26 -7.05 -24.76
N LYS A 360 -2.09 -6.63 -24.25
CA LYS A 360 -0.82 -7.36 -24.30
C LYS A 360 0.04 -7.08 -23.07
N PRO A 361 0.79 -8.06 -22.55
CA PRO A 361 1.68 -7.86 -21.40
C PRO A 361 2.84 -6.89 -21.69
N GLU A 362 3.28 -6.77 -22.95
CA GLU A 362 4.33 -5.84 -23.36
C GLU A 362 3.99 -4.39 -23.01
N ALA A 363 2.71 -4.00 -23.09
CA ALA A 363 2.28 -2.65 -22.74
C ALA A 363 2.58 -2.32 -21.27
N LEU A 364 2.36 -3.29 -20.36
CA LEU A 364 2.67 -3.16 -18.94
C LEU A 364 4.18 -3.09 -18.68
N ILE A 365 4.95 -3.93 -19.38
CA ILE A 365 6.42 -3.97 -19.30
C ILE A 365 6.98 -2.62 -19.74
N HIS A 366 6.59 -2.15 -20.92
CA HIS A 366 7.05 -0.90 -21.50
C HIS A 366 6.63 0.33 -20.69
N ASN A 367 5.44 0.34 -20.09
CA ASN A 367 5.06 1.41 -19.16
C ASN A 367 6.01 1.47 -17.98
N PHE A 368 6.41 0.31 -17.45
CA PHE A 368 7.26 0.27 -16.29
C PHE A 368 8.74 0.55 -16.60
N GLU A 369 9.25 0.11 -17.76
CA GLU A 369 10.62 0.39 -18.24
C GLU A 369 10.94 1.88 -18.40
N ARG A 370 9.92 2.75 -18.43
CA ARG A 370 10.08 4.21 -18.47
C ARG A 370 10.42 4.82 -17.11
N GLU A 371 10.09 4.13 -16.01
CA GLU A 371 10.24 4.63 -14.63
C GLU A 371 11.49 4.09 -13.92
N VAL A 372 12.07 3.01 -14.45
CA VAL A 372 13.27 2.38 -13.90
C VAL A 372 14.34 2.29 -14.97
N ARG A 373 15.62 2.48 -14.59
CA ARG A 373 16.72 2.39 -15.56
C ARG A 373 16.94 0.97 -16.04
N TYR A 374 16.76 0.01 -15.13
CA TYR A 374 16.98 -1.40 -15.39
C TYR A 374 16.08 -2.26 -14.51
N PHE A 375 15.74 -3.46 -15.00
CA PHE A 375 15.05 -4.48 -14.22
C PHE A 375 16.02 -5.38 -13.44
N ASP A 376 17.26 -5.53 -13.91
CA ASP A 376 18.28 -6.37 -13.27
C ASP A 376 18.60 -5.92 -11.85
N VAL A 377 18.45 -6.80 -10.87
CA VAL A 377 18.88 -6.53 -9.50
C VAL A 377 20.40 -6.49 -9.45
N LYS A 378 20.98 -5.35 -9.06
CA LYS A 378 22.43 -5.21 -8.84
C LYS A 378 22.77 -5.43 -7.37
N THR A 379 24.04 -5.72 -7.08
CA THR A 379 24.53 -5.95 -5.72
C THR A 379 24.32 -4.76 -4.80
N GLU A 380 24.40 -3.56 -5.35
CA GLU A 380 24.26 -2.29 -4.64
C GLU A 380 22.80 -2.05 -4.22
N ASN A 381 21.83 -2.59 -4.97
CA ASN A 381 20.41 -2.50 -4.61
C ASN A 381 20.07 -3.26 -3.31
N LEU A 382 20.91 -4.22 -2.92
CA LEU A 382 20.75 -5.02 -1.71
C LEU A 382 21.58 -4.49 -0.52
N GLU A 383 22.43 -3.49 -0.73
CA GLU A 383 23.20 -2.85 0.33
C GLU A 383 22.28 -2.07 1.28
N ALA A 384 22.39 -2.30 2.59
CA ALA A 384 21.50 -1.74 3.60
C ALA A 384 19.99 -2.04 3.41
N ALA A 385 19.60 -2.83 2.41
CA ALA A 385 18.20 -3.15 2.13
C ALA A 385 17.63 -4.03 3.25
N THR A 386 16.59 -3.56 3.92
CA THR A 386 15.96 -4.28 5.05
C THR A 386 14.81 -5.17 4.56
N ILE A 387 14.21 -5.92 5.48
CA ILE A 387 13.01 -6.76 5.22
C ILE A 387 11.78 -5.99 4.71
N GLN A 388 11.80 -4.66 4.73
CA GLN A 388 10.72 -3.83 4.19
C GLN A 388 10.90 -3.57 2.70
N ASN A 389 12.12 -3.73 2.16
CA ASN A 389 12.41 -3.58 0.75
C ASN A 389 11.76 -4.76 -0.03
N PRO A 390 11.03 -4.51 -1.14
CA PRO A 390 10.36 -5.56 -1.89
C PRO A 390 11.27 -6.65 -2.47
N LEU A 391 12.58 -6.40 -2.62
CA LEU A 391 13.55 -7.44 -2.99
C LEU A 391 13.59 -8.60 -1.97
N PHE A 392 13.15 -8.38 -0.72
CA PHE A 392 12.96 -9.45 0.26
C PHE A 392 11.86 -10.44 -0.17
N ASN A 393 10.75 -9.94 -0.71
CA ASN A 393 9.65 -10.74 -1.24
C ASN A 393 10.13 -11.58 -2.44
N ILE A 394 10.81 -10.94 -3.39
CA ILE A 394 11.32 -11.63 -4.58
C ILE A 394 12.36 -12.68 -4.20
N ALA A 395 13.27 -12.39 -3.27
CA ALA A 395 14.20 -13.38 -2.75
C ALA A 395 13.48 -14.59 -2.13
N PHE A 396 12.34 -14.38 -1.46
CA PHE A 396 11.52 -15.47 -0.93
C PHE A 396 10.89 -16.32 -2.04
N ILE A 397 10.26 -15.69 -3.03
CA ILE A 397 9.68 -16.38 -4.20
C ILE A 397 10.72 -17.21 -4.94
N VAL A 398 11.91 -16.66 -5.18
CA VAL A 398 13.00 -17.37 -5.85
C VAL A 398 13.57 -18.50 -4.98
N ALA A 399 13.53 -18.37 -3.65
CA ALA A 399 13.86 -19.48 -2.76
C ALA A 399 12.80 -20.60 -2.86
N LYS A 400 11.50 -20.25 -2.88
CA LYS A 400 10.40 -21.21 -3.07
C LYS A 400 10.51 -21.96 -4.40
N SER A 401 10.81 -21.26 -5.49
CA SER A 401 10.97 -21.89 -6.81
C SER A 401 12.14 -22.87 -6.88
N LYS A 402 13.15 -22.71 -6.01
CA LYS A 402 14.25 -23.68 -5.82
C LYS A 402 13.90 -24.82 -4.86
N GLY A 403 12.69 -24.87 -4.34
CA GLY A 403 12.22 -25.85 -3.35
C GLY A 403 12.85 -25.65 -1.96
N ALA A 404 13.05 -24.39 -1.55
CA ALA A 404 13.71 -24.09 -0.28
C ALA A 404 13.04 -24.77 0.93
N LEU A 405 13.90 -25.33 1.78
CA LEU A 405 13.52 -26.01 3.01
C LEU A 405 13.88 -25.16 4.24
N ASP A 406 13.12 -25.36 5.30
CA ASP A 406 13.53 -24.97 6.65
C ASP A 406 14.76 -25.79 7.07
N TRP A 407 15.76 -25.09 7.60
CA TRP A 407 17.08 -25.63 7.89
C TRP A 407 17.13 -26.69 9.00
N PHE A 408 16.09 -26.82 9.83
CA PHE A 408 16.11 -27.67 11.02
C PHE A 408 15.08 -28.80 10.95
N ASN A 409 13.89 -28.51 10.44
CA ASN A 409 12.81 -29.49 10.36
C ASN A 409 12.61 -30.06 8.94
N GLY A 410 13.20 -29.44 7.90
CA GLY A 410 13.11 -29.92 6.52
C GLY A 410 11.76 -29.67 5.83
N THR A 411 10.85 -28.92 6.44
CA THR A 411 9.57 -28.55 5.81
C THR A 411 9.81 -27.60 4.65
N LYS A 412 9.08 -27.78 3.54
CA LYS A 412 9.06 -26.79 2.45
C LYS A 412 8.55 -25.45 2.97
N LEU A 413 9.16 -24.37 2.54
CA LEU A 413 8.77 -23.02 2.96
C LEU A 413 7.59 -22.51 2.13
N HIS A 414 6.51 -22.13 2.79
CA HIS A 414 5.37 -21.41 2.21
C HIS A 414 4.68 -20.58 3.29
N ALA A 415 3.91 -19.55 2.91
CA ALA A 415 3.30 -18.63 3.87
C ALA A 415 2.12 -19.20 4.67
N GLN A 416 1.48 -20.27 4.17
CA GLN A 416 0.31 -20.90 4.81
C GLN A 416 0.63 -22.04 5.80
N LEU A 417 1.84 -22.09 6.37
CA LEU A 417 2.19 -23.16 7.31
C LEU A 417 1.25 -23.16 8.55
N LEU A 418 0.63 -24.31 8.82
CA LEU A 418 -0.35 -24.48 9.90
C LEU A 418 0.31 -24.50 11.30
N GLY A 419 -0.30 -23.78 12.24
CA GLY A 419 0.13 -23.70 13.64
C GLY A 419 1.17 -22.59 13.89
N SER A 420 1.06 -21.90 15.04
CA SER A 420 1.93 -20.76 15.36
C SER A 420 3.41 -21.11 15.26
N SER A 421 3.81 -22.28 15.76
CA SER A 421 5.21 -22.76 15.73
C SER A 421 5.81 -22.96 14.33
N TYR A 422 4.99 -22.99 13.27
CA TYR A 422 5.46 -23.15 11.89
C TYR A 422 5.33 -21.87 11.06
N ARG A 423 4.85 -20.76 11.65
CA ARG A 423 4.82 -19.46 10.98
C ARG A 423 6.22 -19.05 10.54
N LEU A 424 6.29 -18.45 9.36
CA LEU A 424 7.54 -17.94 8.81
C LEU A 424 8.08 -16.78 9.67
N HIS A 425 9.35 -16.87 10.00
CA HIS A 425 10.09 -15.90 10.78
C HIS A 425 11.33 -15.41 10.01
N LYS A 426 11.59 -14.10 10.08
CA LYS A 426 12.72 -13.43 9.42
C LYS A 426 13.97 -13.55 10.30
N HIS A 427 14.63 -14.70 10.27
CA HIS A 427 15.72 -15.01 11.20
C HIS A 427 17.04 -14.33 10.79
N HIS A 428 17.76 -13.76 11.76
CA HIS A 428 19.10 -13.24 11.56
C HIS A 428 20.12 -14.39 11.48
N ILE A 429 20.76 -14.59 10.34
CA ILE A 429 21.73 -15.69 10.15
C ILE A 429 22.86 -15.55 11.16
N PHE A 430 23.49 -14.38 11.19
CA PHE A 430 24.33 -13.95 12.30
C PHE A 430 23.44 -13.27 13.34
N PRO A 431 23.19 -13.90 14.52
CA PRO A 431 22.22 -13.39 15.47
C PRO A 431 22.60 -12.01 16.02
N LYS A 432 21.59 -11.17 16.29
CA LYS A 432 21.77 -9.83 16.87
C LYS A 432 22.67 -9.82 18.11
N ALA A 433 22.51 -10.81 19.00
CA ALA A 433 23.30 -10.91 20.23
C ALA A 433 24.79 -11.14 19.96
N VAL A 434 25.14 -11.92 18.93
CA VAL A 434 26.53 -12.16 18.51
C VAL A 434 27.10 -10.87 17.93
N LEU A 435 26.38 -10.24 16.99
CA LEU A 435 26.81 -9.01 16.33
C LEU A 435 26.97 -7.83 17.31
N ARG A 436 26.13 -7.74 18.34
CA ARG A 436 26.24 -6.72 19.40
C ARG A 436 27.53 -6.85 20.20
N LYS A 437 27.98 -8.07 20.51
CA LYS A 437 29.26 -8.30 21.20
C LYS A 437 30.47 -7.91 20.36
N HIS A 438 30.34 -7.93 19.02
CA HIS A 438 31.41 -7.63 18.08
C HIS A 438 31.30 -6.21 17.48
N GLY A 439 30.62 -5.29 18.18
CA GLY A 439 30.63 -3.86 17.83
C GLY A 439 29.70 -3.42 16.69
N TYR A 440 28.84 -4.29 16.14
CA TYR A 440 27.96 -3.92 15.02
C TYR A 440 26.77 -3.00 15.39
N TYR A 441 26.68 -2.59 16.65
CA TYR A 441 25.69 -1.63 17.14
C TYR A 441 26.31 -0.29 17.53
N GLN A 442 27.62 -0.11 17.31
CA GLN A 442 28.34 1.10 17.69
C GLN A 442 28.08 2.28 16.73
N THR A 443 27.78 2.00 15.45
CA THR A 443 27.50 3.04 14.45
C THR A 443 26.19 2.76 13.70
N PRO A 444 25.52 3.80 13.15
CA PRO A 444 24.33 3.62 12.32
C PRO A 444 24.55 2.70 11.12
N GLU A 445 25.71 2.79 10.47
CA GLU A 445 26.09 2.02 9.28
C GLU A 445 26.15 0.53 9.62
N LYS A 446 26.91 0.17 10.66
CA LYS A 446 26.98 -1.23 11.13
C LYS A 446 25.62 -1.76 11.58
N LYS A 447 24.81 -0.92 12.23
CA LYS A 447 23.45 -1.31 12.66
C LYS A 447 22.52 -1.57 11.47
N ARG A 448 22.69 -0.86 10.35
CA ARG A 448 21.97 -1.15 9.10
C ARG A 448 22.36 -2.52 8.56
N MET A 449 23.67 -2.83 8.51
CA MET A 449 24.18 -4.15 8.07
C MET A 449 23.59 -5.32 8.85
N VAL A 450 23.35 -5.16 10.16
CA VAL A 450 22.70 -6.21 10.97
C VAL A 450 21.32 -6.56 10.44
N ASN A 451 20.56 -5.58 9.94
CA ASN A 451 19.16 -5.76 9.57
C ASN A 451 18.94 -6.01 8.07
N GLU A 452 20.02 -6.10 7.29
CA GLU A 452 19.98 -6.37 5.85
C GLU A 452 19.32 -7.69 5.48
N ILE A 453 18.70 -7.75 4.30
CA ILE A 453 18.19 -8.96 3.66
C ILE A 453 19.28 -10.03 3.59
N ALA A 454 20.52 -9.64 3.29
CA ALA A 454 21.65 -10.56 3.23
C ALA A 454 21.97 -11.24 4.58
N ASN A 455 21.55 -10.69 5.72
CA ASN A 455 21.63 -11.36 7.02
C ASN A 455 20.32 -12.07 7.41
N ARG A 456 19.37 -12.29 6.49
CA ARG A 456 18.10 -12.95 6.78
C ARG A 456 17.97 -14.31 6.14
N ALA A 457 17.47 -15.27 6.91
CA ALA A 457 16.99 -16.56 6.45
C ALA A 457 15.48 -16.68 6.66
N PHE A 458 14.85 -17.45 5.78
CA PHE A 458 13.44 -17.83 5.88
C PHE A 458 13.36 -19.14 6.66
N LEU A 459 12.85 -19.07 7.88
CA LEU A 459 12.76 -20.21 8.79
C LEU A 459 11.41 -20.21 9.50
N THR A 460 10.98 -21.37 9.99
CA THR A 460 9.83 -21.49 10.88
C THR A 460 10.15 -20.99 12.30
N GLU A 461 9.13 -20.58 13.06
CA GLU A 461 9.31 -20.16 14.46
C GLU A 461 9.95 -21.25 15.34
N ARG A 462 9.65 -22.54 15.09
CA ARG A 462 10.28 -23.67 15.78
C ARG A 462 11.79 -23.76 15.54
N ALA A 463 12.26 -23.45 14.34
CA ALA A 463 13.68 -23.42 14.00
C ALA A 463 14.43 -22.30 14.72
N ASN A 464 13.79 -21.15 14.95
CA ASN A 464 14.35 -20.02 15.70
C ASN A 464 14.83 -20.43 17.10
N LEU A 465 14.08 -21.30 17.79
CA LEU A 465 14.42 -21.79 19.14
C LEU A 465 15.70 -22.62 19.19
N GLN A 466 16.13 -23.20 18.06
CA GLN A 466 17.33 -24.03 17.96
C GLN A 466 18.59 -23.20 17.66
N ILE A 467 18.48 -22.10 16.90
CA ILE A 467 19.63 -21.23 16.60
C ILE A 467 20.01 -20.38 17.84
N ARG A 468 19.02 -19.80 18.53
CA ARG A 468 19.23 -18.86 19.66
C ARG A 468 20.31 -17.81 19.34
N SER A 469 21.37 -17.74 20.16
CA SER A 469 22.52 -16.85 20.02
C SER A 469 23.76 -17.57 19.46
N SER A 470 23.57 -18.69 18.75
CA SER A 470 24.67 -19.50 18.22
C SER A 470 25.28 -18.86 16.97
N GLU A 471 26.60 -18.91 16.86
CA GLU A 471 27.30 -18.43 15.66
C GLU A 471 27.05 -19.34 14.44
N PRO A 472 26.94 -18.79 13.22
CA PRO A 472 26.75 -19.55 11.98
C PRO A 472 27.71 -20.71 11.79
N LYS A 473 29.00 -20.51 12.08
CA LYS A 473 30.03 -21.55 12.04
C LYS A 473 29.68 -22.82 12.84
N LYS A 474 28.84 -22.70 13.88
CA LYS A 474 28.46 -23.84 14.75
C LYS A 474 27.27 -24.63 14.23
N TYR A 475 26.36 -23.99 13.49
CA TYR A 475 25.09 -24.62 13.08
C TYR A 475 24.94 -24.82 11.57
N LEU A 476 25.50 -23.93 10.72
CA LEU A 476 25.42 -24.09 9.27
C LEU A 476 26.05 -25.39 8.73
N PRO A 477 27.18 -25.90 9.26
CA PRO A 477 27.69 -27.22 8.81
C PRO A 477 26.68 -28.34 9.07
N LYS A 478 25.96 -28.29 10.20
CA LYS A 478 24.93 -29.28 10.55
C LYS A 478 23.72 -29.19 9.63
N VAL A 479 23.33 -27.97 9.24
CA VAL A 479 22.28 -27.74 8.25
C VAL A 479 22.68 -28.35 6.91
N GLN A 480 23.90 -28.07 6.43
CA GLN A 480 24.39 -28.62 5.16
C GLN A 480 24.51 -30.14 5.21
N GLN A 481 24.97 -30.72 6.32
CA GLN A 481 25.03 -32.17 6.48
C GLN A 481 23.64 -32.82 6.44
N LYS A 482 22.65 -32.22 7.12
CA LYS A 482 21.29 -32.76 7.21
C LYS A 482 20.47 -32.52 5.93
N PHE A 483 20.63 -31.35 5.33
CA PHE A 483 19.92 -30.89 4.14
C PHE A 483 20.91 -30.24 3.15
N PRO A 484 21.58 -31.03 2.29
CA PRO A 484 22.70 -30.56 1.45
C PRO A 484 22.42 -29.33 0.60
N LYS A 485 21.18 -29.14 0.12
CA LYS A 485 20.81 -28.02 -0.75
C LYS A 485 20.18 -26.83 0.00
N ALA A 486 19.87 -26.95 1.29
CA ALA A 486 19.06 -25.96 2.01
C ALA A 486 19.74 -24.58 2.12
N LEU A 487 21.07 -24.58 2.18
CA LEU A 487 21.87 -23.34 2.21
C LEU A 487 21.82 -22.60 0.87
N SER A 488 22.14 -23.30 -0.22
CA SER A 488 22.18 -22.71 -1.58
C SER A 488 20.79 -22.34 -2.12
N GLN A 489 19.74 -23.08 -1.72
CA GLN A 489 18.34 -22.72 -2.01
C GLN A 489 17.93 -21.36 -1.41
N GLN A 490 18.54 -20.97 -0.29
CA GLN A 490 18.36 -19.65 0.35
C GLN A 490 19.57 -18.72 0.17
N PHE A 491 20.34 -18.90 -0.93
CA PHE A 491 21.45 -18.03 -1.32
C PHE A 491 22.60 -17.93 -0.28
N VAL A 492 22.70 -18.88 0.66
CA VAL A 492 23.83 -18.97 1.59
C VAL A 492 25.00 -19.64 0.86
N THR A 493 26.20 -19.13 1.09
CA THR A 493 27.44 -19.77 0.63
C THR A 493 27.75 -21.05 1.40
N GLU A 494 28.34 -22.02 0.72
CA GLU A 494 28.86 -23.27 1.32
C GLU A 494 30.33 -23.12 1.78
N LYS A 495 30.91 -21.93 1.58
CA LYS A 495 32.25 -21.56 2.03
C LYS A 495 32.30 -21.35 3.54
N GLU A 496 32.81 -22.32 4.29
CA GLU A 496 32.83 -22.28 5.75
C GLU A 496 33.61 -21.09 6.33
N GLU A 497 34.61 -20.58 5.61
CA GLU A 497 35.37 -19.40 6.02
C GLU A 497 34.48 -18.17 6.19
N LEU A 498 33.43 -18.03 5.36
CA LEU A 498 32.49 -16.91 5.42
C LEU A 498 31.47 -17.04 6.55
N TRP A 499 31.43 -18.17 7.28
CA TRP A 499 30.52 -18.34 8.42
C TRP A 499 31.12 -17.84 9.75
N LYS A 500 32.40 -17.43 9.72
CA LYS A 500 33.10 -16.84 10.87
C LYS A 500 32.66 -15.38 11.07
N ILE A 501 32.56 -14.95 12.32
CA ILE A 501 32.16 -13.58 12.66
C ILE A 501 33.11 -12.52 12.10
N ASP A 502 34.41 -12.83 12.03
CA ASP A 502 35.44 -11.95 11.47
C ASP A 502 35.22 -11.67 9.98
N ASN A 503 34.53 -12.56 9.27
CA ASN A 503 34.24 -12.46 7.84
C ASN A 503 32.79 -12.04 7.57
N TYR A 504 32.09 -11.47 8.56
CA TYR A 504 30.67 -11.11 8.43
C TYR A 504 30.40 -10.15 7.25
N GLU A 505 31.24 -9.14 7.03
CA GLU A 505 31.03 -8.21 5.92
C GLU A 505 31.20 -8.90 4.56
N ASP A 506 32.19 -9.78 4.43
CA ASP A 506 32.41 -10.57 3.21
C ASP A 506 31.30 -11.58 2.97
N PHE A 507 30.73 -12.16 4.03
CA PHE A 507 29.51 -12.96 3.95
C PHE A 507 28.34 -12.17 3.37
N LEU A 508 28.13 -10.93 3.83
CA LEU A 508 27.07 -10.07 3.28
C LEU A 508 27.34 -9.74 1.80
N ARG A 509 28.58 -9.43 1.42
CA ARG A 509 28.95 -9.16 0.01
C ARG A 509 28.67 -10.36 -0.89
N ASP A 510 29.13 -11.55 -0.50
CA ASP A 510 28.90 -12.79 -1.27
C ASP A 510 27.41 -13.11 -1.38
N ARG A 511 26.67 -13.01 -0.28
CA ARG A 511 25.23 -13.29 -0.26
C ARG A 511 24.41 -12.29 -1.08
N ARG A 512 24.74 -10.99 -1.04
CA ARG A 512 24.11 -9.99 -1.92
C ARG A 512 24.27 -10.39 -3.39
N LYS A 513 25.48 -10.77 -3.80
CA LYS A 513 25.76 -11.22 -5.16
C LYS A 513 24.95 -12.47 -5.55
N ARG A 514 24.83 -13.44 -4.63
CA ARG A 514 24.03 -14.66 -4.88
C ARG A 514 22.54 -14.38 -4.98
N ILE A 515 22.00 -13.49 -4.14
CA ILE A 515 20.59 -13.09 -4.20
C ILE A 515 20.33 -12.38 -5.53
N ALA A 516 21.11 -11.34 -5.86
CA ALA A 516 20.99 -10.60 -7.12
C ALA A 516 21.03 -11.54 -8.35
N ASN A 517 22.07 -12.37 -8.46
CA ASN A 517 22.21 -13.32 -9.56
C ASN A 517 21.05 -14.33 -9.62
N GLY A 518 20.59 -14.79 -8.46
CA GLY A 518 19.50 -15.74 -8.38
C GLY A 518 18.15 -15.15 -8.80
N ILE A 519 17.90 -13.89 -8.45
CA ILE A 519 16.71 -13.15 -8.90
C ILE A 519 16.79 -12.93 -10.41
N ASN A 520 17.89 -12.39 -10.93
CA ASN A 520 18.02 -12.09 -12.35
C ASN A 520 17.89 -13.36 -13.20
N LYS A 521 18.53 -14.47 -12.80
CA LYS A 521 18.39 -15.75 -13.49
C LYS A 521 16.94 -16.24 -13.51
N PHE A 522 16.20 -16.08 -12.41
CA PHE A 522 14.79 -16.43 -12.36
C PHE A 522 13.96 -15.55 -13.31
N MET A 523 14.16 -14.23 -13.29
CA MET A 523 13.48 -13.31 -14.20
C MET A 523 13.75 -13.62 -15.68
N THR A 524 15.02 -13.82 -16.05
CA THR A 524 15.40 -14.17 -17.43
C THR A 524 14.78 -15.50 -17.87
N SER A 525 14.66 -16.48 -16.96
CA SER A 525 14.07 -17.79 -17.30
C SER A 525 12.58 -17.74 -17.63
N LEU A 526 11.85 -16.70 -17.22
CA LEU A 526 10.45 -16.53 -17.60
C LEU A 526 10.31 -16.18 -19.09
N VAL A 527 11.18 -15.30 -19.58
CA VAL A 527 11.07 -14.73 -20.93
C VAL A 527 12.03 -15.36 -21.94
N ASP A 528 12.84 -16.36 -21.56
CA ASP A 528 13.79 -17.08 -22.42
C ASP A 528 14.60 -16.17 -23.35
N HIS A 529 15.11 -15.06 -22.80
CA HIS A 529 15.81 -13.98 -23.51
C HIS A 529 14.98 -13.10 -24.47
N ASP A 530 13.70 -13.41 -24.71
CA ASP A 530 12.70 -12.53 -25.35
C ASP A 530 12.15 -11.51 -24.34
N VAL A 531 13.05 -10.76 -23.70
CA VAL A 531 12.65 -9.61 -22.88
C VAL A 531 12.04 -8.60 -23.83
N PRO A 532 10.74 -8.24 -23.70
CA PRO A 532 10.16 -7.18 -24.51
C PRO A 532 10.94 -5.90 -24.24
N LYS A 533 11.64 -5.40 -25.26
CA LYS A 533 12.41 -4.17 -25.17
C LYS A 533 11.56 -3.05 -25.74
N LEU A 534 11.42 -1.99 -24.97
CA LEU A 534 10.88 -0.73 -25.45
C LEU A 534 11.76 -0.14 -26.56
N ASP A 535 11.27 -0.14 -27.80
CA ASP A 535 11.88 0.58 -28.91
C ASP A 535 11.64 2.08 -28.71
N VAL A 536 12.70 2.89 -28.78
CA VAL A 536 12.59 4.34 -28.65
C VAL A 536 11.77 4.94 -29.80
N ARG A 537 11.69 4.26 -30.97
CA ARG A 537 10.77 4.64 -32.05
C ARG A 537 9.31 4.57 -31.61
N ASP A 538 8.93 3.56 -30.84
CA ASP A 538 7.58 3.43 -30.30
C ASP A 538 7.29 4.47 -29.22
N LEU A 539 8.32 4.91 -28.48
CA LEU A 539 8.18 6.00 -27.51
C LEU A 539 7.92 7.34 -28.17
N VAL A 540 8.63 7.65 -29.25
CA VAL A 540 8.47 8.94 -29.96
C VAL A 540 7.07 9.11 -30.55
N GLN A 541 6.34 8.02 -30.80
CA GLN A 541 4.97 8.06 -31.33
C GLN A 541 3.89 8.19 -30.24
N GLN A 542 4.26 8.13 -28.96
CA GLN A 542 3.31 8.20 -27.85
C GLN A 542 3.17 9.63 -27.33
N ASP A 543 1.97 9.94 -26.84
CA ASP A 543 1.71 11.23 -26.19
C ASP A 543 2.49 11.38 -24.87
N GLU A 544 2.80 12.62 -24.50
CA GLU A 544 3.39 12.94 -23.21
C GLU A 544 2.51 12.45 -22.05
N SER A 545 3.16 12.02 -20.98
CA SER A 545 2.49 11.43 -19.81
C SER A 545 3.20 11.83 -18.52
N TYR A 546 2.80 11.30 -17.36
CA TYR A 546 3.50 11.60 -16.12
C TYR A 546 4.93 11.06 -16.07
N ASN A 547 5.28 10.08 -16.92
CA ASN A 547 6.58 9.41 -16.98
C ASN A 547 7.26 9.50 -18.35
N LEU A 548 6.71 10.26 -19.31
CA LEU A 548 7.32 10.51 -20.61
C LEU A 548 7.18 12.00 -20.97
N GLU A 549 8.28 12.63 -21.37
CA GLU A 549 8.31 14.03 -21.81
C GLU A 549 9.24 14.20 -23.00
N PHE A 550 8.86 15.08 -23.92
CA PHE A 550 9.69 15.48 -25.05
C PHE A 550 10.26 16.89 -24.87
N LYS A 551 11.46 17.10 -25.38
CA LYS A 551 12.07 18.41 -25.52
C LYS A 551 12.70 18.50 -26.91
N SER A 552 12.31 19.54 -27.64
CA SER A 552 12.81 19.78 -29.00
C SER A 552 14.34 19.94 -29.05
N SER A 553 14.93 20.51 -27.99
CA SER A 553 16.38 20.71 -27.86
C SER A 553 16.80 20.83 -26.39
N PHE A 554 18.11 20.76 -26.14
CA PHE A 554 18.68 21.03 -24.81
C PHE A 554 19.03 22.52 -24.60
N ALA A 555 19.59 23.15 -25.64
CA ALA A 555 20.15 24.50 -25.57
C ALA A 555 19.98 25.29 -26.89
N TRP A 556 19.13 24.86 -27.83
CA TRP A 556 18.90 25.54 -29.11
C TRP A 556 17.47 26.03 -29.28
N SER A 557 17.25 27.34 -29.42
CA SER A 557 15.92 27.88 -29.70
C SER A 557 15.60 27.74 -31.18
N THR A 558 14.63 26.89 -31.52
CA THR A 558 14.15 26.73 -32.91
C THR A 558 13.47 28.00 -33.44
N LYS A 559 12.87 28.81 -32.55
CA LYS A 559 12.21 30.07 -32.91
C LYS A 559 13.20 31.18 -33.26
N GLU A 560 14.28 31.30 -32.47
CA GLU A 560 15.28 32.36 -32.65
C GLU A 560 16.50 31.89 -33.45
N ASN A 561 16.53 30.61 -33.82
CA ASN A 561 17.61 29.92 -34.52
C ASN A 561 19.01 30.22 -33.95
N LYS A 562 19.14 30.15 -32.63
CA LYS A 562 20.39 30.41 -31.90
C LYS A 562 20.44 29.62 -30.59
N ALA A 563 21.65 29.51 -30.04
CA ALA A 563 21.85 28.93 -28.71
C ALA A 563 21.14 29.76 -27.63
N ASP A 564 20.30 29.10 -26.83
CA ASP A 564 19.57 29.66 -25.71
C ASP A 564 19.80 28.82 -24.45
N LYS A 565 20.65 29.32 -23.57
CA LYS A 565 21.00 28.65 -22.31
C LYS A 565 19.82 28.56 -21.33
N THR A 566 18.76 29.35 -21.51
CA THR A 566 17.59 29.31 -20.63
C THR A 566 16.79 28.02 -20.78
N LEU A 567 16.86 27.37 -21.96
CA LEU A 567 16.19 26.10 -22.26
C LEU A 567 16.69 24.94 -21.38
N LYS A 568 17.96 24.98 -20.98
CA LYS A 568 18.56 23.98 -20.08
C LYS A 568 17.79 23.85 -18.77
N PHE A 569 17.26 24.95 -18.25
CA PHE A 569 16.48 24.93 -17.02
C PHE A 569 15.15 24.18 -17.18
N SER A 570 14.58 24.14 -18.40
CA SER A 570 13.42 23.31 -18.70
C SER A 570 13.72 21.83 -18.51
N VAL A 571 14.86 21.37 -19.05
CA VAL A 571 15.35 19.99 -18.88
C VAL A 571 15.62 19.67 -17.40
N VAL A 572 16.28 20.58 -16.68
CA VAL A 572 16.52 20.42 -15.23
C VAL A 572 15.20 20.25 -14.47
N LYS A 573 14.20 21.11 -14.74
CA LYS A 573 12.89 21.00 -14.09
C LYS A 573 12.26 19.64 -14.34
N THR A 574 12.21 19.18 -15.58
CA THR A 574 11.64 17.86 -15.92
C THR A 574 12.33 16.73 -15.18
N VAL A 575 13.67 16.71 -15.17
CA VAL A 575 14.44 15.67 -14.46
C VAL A 575 14.18 15.70 -12.95
N VAL A 576 14.15 16.90 -12.33
CA VAL A 576 13.83 17.05 -10.90
C VAL A 576 12.38 16.65 -10.61
N GLY A 577 11.45 16.98 -11.50
CA GLY A 577 10.05 16.55 -11.42
C GLY A 577 9.91 15.04 -11.40
N PHE A 578 10.66 14.32 -12.25
CA PHE A 578 10.70 12.86 -12.24
C PHE A 578 11.35 12.28 -10.99
N LEU A 579 12.48 12.84 -10.53
CA LEU A 579 13.16 12.44 -9.28
C LEU A 579 12.20 12.50 -8.08
N ASN A 580 11.39 13.56 -8.00
CA ASN A 580 10.45 13.81 -6.92
C ASN A 580 9.07 13.13 -7.10
N ALA A 581 8.87 12.39 -8.20
CA ALA A 581 7.64 11.67 -8.50
C ALA A 581 7.91 10.17 -8.61
N ASN A 582 7.40 9.48 -9.64
CA ASN A 582 7.57 8.03 -9.80
C ASN A 582 8.78 7.62 -10.65
N GLY A 583 9.56 8.59 -11.13
CA GLY A 583 10.52 8.41 -12.21
C GLY A 583 9.90 8.72 -13.58
N GLY A 584 10.70 8.60 -14.63
CA GLY A 584 10.27 8.86 -16.01
C GLY A 584 11.42 8.93 -17.01
N THR A 585 11.05 9.07 -18.27
CA THR A 585 11.96 9.17 -19.42
C THR A 585 11.76 10.54 -20.09
N LEU A 586 12.86 11.27 -20.27
CA LEU A 586 12.91 12.49 -21.07
C LEU A 586 13.61 12.19 -22.39
N ILE A 587 12.99 12.55 -23.51
CA ILE A 587 13.59 12.46 -24.84
C ILE A 587 13.90 13.87 -25.36
N ILE A 588 15.15 14.11 -25.71
CA ILE A 588 15.65 15.38 -26.25
C ILE A 588 15.97 15.22 -27.74
N GLY A 589 15.51 16.16 -28.55
CA GLY A 589 15.60 16.14 -30.02
C GLY A 589 14.28 15.77 -30.70
N VAL A 590 13.15 15.85 -29.99
CA VAL A 590 11.80 15.54 -30.48
C VAL A 590 10.85 16.67 -30.04
N ASP A 591 10.00 17.14 -30.95
CA ASP A 591 9.00 18.17 -30.62
C ASP A 591 7.66 17.60 -30.14
N ASP A 592 6.79 18.47 -29.66
CA ASP A 592 5.46 18.12 -29.13
C ASP A 592 4.52 17.52 -30.20
N ASN A 593 4.89 17.56 -31.49
CA ASN A 593 4.16 16.94 -32.60
C ASN A 593 4.79 15.61 -33.06
N HIS A 594 5.68 15.03 -32.24
CA HIS A 594 6.39 13.78 -32.50
C HIS A 594 7.37 13.85 -33.69
N ASN A 595 7.76 15.05 -34.13
CA ASN A 595 8.78 15.19 -35.17
C ASN A 595 10.17 15.00 -34.57
N VAL A 596 10.95 14.09 -35.15
CA VAL A 596 12.37 13.91 -34.80
C VAL A 596 13.18 15.06 -35.39
N LEU A 597 13.62 15.99 -34.55
CA LEU A 597 14.42 17.14 -34.94
C LEU A 597 15.90 16.80 -35.03
N GLY A 598 16.39 15.96 -34.10
CA GLY A 598 17.80 15.60 -33.94
C GLY A 598 18.57 16.56 -33.02
N LEU A 599 19.83 16.23 -32.74
CA LEU A 599 20.71 16.98 -31.83
C LEU A 599 21.79 17.79 -32.55
N GLU A 600 21.78 17.86 -33.88
CA GLU A 600 22.83 18.50 -34.68
C GLU A 600 23.02 19.98 -34.28
N ASN A 601 21.92 20.69 -34.07
CA ASN A 601 21.96 22.08 -33.60
C ASN A 601 22.47 22.18 -32.15
N ASP A 602 22.10 21.26 -31.28
CA ASP A 602 22.60 21.19 -29.89
C ASP A 602 24.11 20.86 -29.83
N TYR A 603 24.64 20.15 -30.83
CA TYR A 603 26.08 19.93 -30.97
C TYR A 603 26.82 21.23 -31.27
N THR A 604 26.25 22.10 -32.11
CA THR A 604 26.86 23.42 -32.37
C THR A 604 26.73 24.40 -31.20
N ALA A 605 25.72 24.21 -30.33
CA ALA A 605 25.45 25.10 -29.20
C ALA A 605 26.41 24.93 -28.01
N ASN A 606 27.15 23.81 -27.95
CA ASN A 606 28.09 23.53 -26.86
C ASN A 606 29.54 23.89 -27.23
N TRP A 607 30.39 24.03 -26.22
CA TRP A 607 31.79 24.50 -26.37
C TRP A 607 32.69 23.60 -27.22
N LYS A 608 32.31 22.32 -27.39
CA LYS A 608 33.09 21.28 -28.08
C LYS A 608 32.58 21.00 -29.50
N GLY A 609 31.38 21.46 -29.85
CA GLY A 609 30.84 21.31 -31.20
C GLY A 609 30.36 19.90 -31.56
N ASN A 610 30.27 18.96 -30.60
CA ASN A 610 30.04 17.54 -30.88
C ASN A 610 29.25 16.83 -29.78
N LYS A 611 28.98 15.52 -29.99
CA LYS A 611 28.26 14.62 -29.07
C LYS A 611 28.88 14.57 -27.67
N ASP A 612 30.21 14.42 -27.57
CA ASP A 612 30.90 14.39 -26.28
C ASP A 612 30.73 15.69 -25.51
N GLY A 613 30.80 16.82 -26.22
CA GLY A 613 30.54 18.14 -25.67
C GLY A 613 29.11 18.28 -25.12
N PHE A 614 28.12 17.79 -25.86
CA PHE A 614 26.72 17.77 -25.43
C PHE A 614 26.52 16.90 -24.19
N LEU A 615 27.05 15.68 -24.16
CA LEU A 615 26.93 14.79 -22.99
C LEU A 615 27.56 15.43 -21.74
N MET A 616 28.74 16.05 -21.88
CA MET A 616 29.37 16.79 -20.79
C MET A 616 28.52 17.98 -20.31
N ASP A 617 27.85 18.67 -21.24
CA ASP A 617 27.01 19.82 -20.91
C ASP A 617 25.71 19.41 -20.19
N VAL A 618 25.04 18.36 -20.66
CA VAL A 618 23.88 17.75 -19.98
C VAL A 618 24.27 17.28 -18.57
N ARG A 619 25.37 16.53 -18.47
CA ARG A 619 25.86 15.98 -17.20
C ARG A 619 26.21 17.10 -16.22
N SER A 620 27.04 18.07 -16.62
CA SER A 620 27.44 19.16 -15.73
C SER A 620 26.27 20.04 -15.30
N THR A 621 25.31 20.28 -16.19
CA THR A 621 24.07 21.02 -15.89
C THR A 621 23.25 20.29 -14.81
N LEU A 622 23.04 18.97 -14.97
CA LEU A 622 22.29 18.18 -14.00
C LEU A 622 23.05 18.01 -12.68
N GLU A 623 24.34 17.68 -12.71
CA GLU A 623 25.18 17.55 -11.52
C GLU A 623 25.21 18.85 -10.70
N THR A 624 25.25 20.01 -11.35
CA THR A 624 25.18 21.32 -10.67
C THR A 624 23.83 21.52 -9.98
N ALA A 625 22.74 21.04 -10.59
CA ALA A 625 21.40 21.22 -10.06
C ALA A 625 21.06 20.27 -8.91
N ILE A 626 21.43 18.98 -9.00
CA ILE A 626 20.98 17.94 -8.05
C ILE A 626 22.12 17.28 -7.25
N GLY A 627 23.38 17.57 -7.59
CA GLY A 627 24.57 16.97 -6.99
C GLY A 627 25.02 15.66 -7.65
N LEU A 628 26.34 15.47 -7.73
CA LEU A 628 27.00 14.31 -8.35
C LEU A 628 26.50 12.96 -7.82
N SER A 629 26.31 12.84 -6.50
CA SER A 629 25.85 11.59 -5.88
C SER A 629 24.44 11.21 -6.35
N ASN A 630 23.55 12.19 -6.55
CA ASN A 630 22.18 11.92 -6.99
C ASN A 630 22.14 11.63 -8.49
N TYR A 631 22.92 12.35 -9.29
CA TYR A 631 23.04 12.08 -10.72
C TYR A 631 23.45 10.63 -11.00
N ASN A 632 24.60 10.19 -10.44
CA ASN A 632 25.10 8.83 -10.64
C ASN A 632 24.12 7.77 -10.12
N LYS A 633 23.36 8.11 -9.07
CA LYS A 633 22.46 7.15 -8.41
C LYS A 633 21.14 6.98 -9.13
N TYR A 634 20.58 7.99 -9.81
CA TYR A 634 19.20 7.93 -10.31
C TYR A 634 19.05 8.23 -11.80
N ILE A 635 20.10 8.72 -12.48
CA ILE A 635 20.02 9.17 -13.87
C ILE A 635 20.89 8.28 -14.75
N GLU A 636 20.39 7.98 -15.94
CA GLU A 636 21.14 7.37 -17.04
C GLU A 636 20.86 8.16 -18.32
N THR A 637 21.90 8.41 -19.11
CA THR A 637 21.82 9.17 -20.36
C THR A 637 22.38 8.31 -21.48
N THR A 638 21.56 8.09 -22.51
CA THR A 638 21.88 7.26 -23.67
C THR A 638 21.53 8.02 -24.96
N PHE A 639 21.99 7.53 -26.10
CA PHE A 639 21.74 8.12 -27.41
C PHE A 639 21.21 7.06 -28.35
N GLU A 640 20.18 7.42 -29.11
CA GLU A 640 19.54 6.55 -30.09
C GLU A 640 19.45 7.27 -31.44
N THR A 641 19.42 6.52 -32.53
CA THR A 641 19.31 7.08 -33.89
C THR A 641 17.97 6.68 -34.51
N ILE A 642 17.16 7.68 -34.87
CA ILE A 642 15.89 7.52 -35.58
C ILE A 642 15.97 8.35 -36.86
N ASP A 643 15.68 7.72 -38.01
CA ASP A 643 15.71 8.38 -39.33
C ASP A 643 17.00 9.19 -39.61
N ASN A 644 18.16 8.60 -39.27
CA ASN A 644 19.50 9.19 -39.36
C ASN A 644 19.74 10.43 -38.49
N LYS A 645 18.83 10.74 -37.56
CA LYS A 645 18.99 11.80 -36.58
C LYS A 645 19.23 11.20 -35.21
N GLU A 646 20.23 11.73 -34.52
CA GLU A 646 20.55 11.30 -33.17
C GLU A 646 19.70 12.06 -32.15
N ILE A 647 19.14 11.33 -31.19
CA ILE A 647 18.36 11.86 -30.07
C ILE A 647 18.99 11.42 -28.74
N CYS A 648 18.68 12.14 -27.66
CA CYS A 648 19.18 11.84 -26.32
C CYS A 648 18.05 11.37 -25.44
N VAL A 649 18.24 10.23 -24.78
CA VAL A 649 17.27 9.62 -23.87
C VAL A 649 17.82 9.67 -22.45
N VAL A 650 17.09 10.35 -21.57
CA VAL A 650 17.44 10.52 -20.16
C VAL A 650 16.43 9.73 -19.31
N LYS A 651 16.85 8.59 -18.78
CA LYS A 651 16.05 7.80 -17.82
C LYS A 651 16.30 8.29 -16.40
N VAL A 652 15.22 8.50 -15.65
CA VAL A 652 15.25 9.07 -14.31
C VAL A 652 14.45 8.20 -13.34
N GLU A 653 15.10 7.69 -12.30
CA GLU A 653 14.44 6.96 -11.20
C GLU A 653 13.95 7.91 -10.09
N LYS A 654 12.89 7.51 -9.36
CA LYS A 654 12.49 8.19 -8.11
C LYS A 654 13.65 8.23 -7.11
N SER A 655 13.90 9.39 -6.52
CA SER A 655 14.90 9.54 -5.47
C SER A 655 14.40 8.99 -4.12
N LEU A 656 15.32 8.53 -3.27
CA LEU A 656 14.98 8.12 -1.89
C LEU A 656 14.68 9.29 -0.94
N ASP A 657 15.08 10.50 -1.32
CA ASP A 657 14.92 11.73 -0.55
C ASP A 657 14.45 12.84 -1.50
N PRO A 658 13.63 13.81 -1.03
CA PRO A 658 13.19 14.93 -1.87
C PRO A 658 14.37 15.76 -2.38
N ILE A 659 14.37 16.05 -3.69
CA ILE A 659 15.39 16.83 -4.39
C ILE A 659 14.91 18.27 -4.56
N PHE A 660 15.59 19.19 -3.90
CA PHE A 660 15.32 20.62 -4.02
C PHE A 660 16.33 21.28 -4.95
N ILE A 661 15.86 22.22 -5.77
CA ILE A 661 16.75 23.12 -6.52
C ILE A 661 16.71 24.52 -5.94
N LYS A 662 17.84 25.21 -6.00
CA LYS A 662 17.94 26.62 -5.61
C LYS A 662 17.66 27.49 -6.81
N LYS A 663 16.67 28.38 -6.70
CA LYS A 663 16.41 29.45 -7.67
C LYS A 663 16.05 30.72 -6.92
N ASP A 664 16.67 31.84 -7.28
CA ASP A 664 16.39 33.16 -6.69
C ASP A 664 16.45 33.14 -5.14
N ASN A 665 17.47 32.48 -4.57
CA ASN A 665 17.65 32.25 -3.12
C ASN A 665 16.54 31.45 -2.41
N ARG A 666 15.57 30.88 -3.13
CA ARG A 666 14.55 29.97 -2.60
C ARG A 666 14.89 28.52 -2.92
N LYS A 667 14.55 27.61 -2.00
CA LYS A 667 14.55 26.16 -2.27
C LYS A 667 13.19 25.79 -2.83
N LEU A 668 13.16 25.33 -4.07
CA LEU A 668 11.95 24.89 -4.73
C LEU A 668 11.96 23.36 -4.87
N LEU A 669 10.82 22.75 -4.59
CA LEU A 669 10.55 21.36 -4.93
C LEU A 669 9.78 21.36 -6.26
N TYR A 670 10.28 20.69 -7.29
CA TYR A 670 9.49 20.48 -8.51
C TYR A 670 8.91 19.07 -8.48
N ALA A 671 7.63 18.93 -8.76
CA ALA A 671 6.92 17.66 -8.80
C ALA A 671 6.16 17.50 -10.11
N ARG A 672 5.98 16.24 -10.54
CA ARG A 672 5.05 15.90 -11.62
C ARG A 672 3.63 15.82 -11.08
N LEU A 673 2.75 16.65 -11.65
CA LEU A 673 1.31 16.61 -11.46
C LEU A 673 0.70 16.25 -12.81
N ASP A 674 0.28 15.00 -12.96
CA ASP A 674 -0.11 14.41 -14.24
C ASP A 674 0.97 14.63 -15.32
N ASN A 675 0.62 15.27 -16.45
CA ASN A 675 1.55 15.55 -17.54
C ASN A 675 2.30 16.89 -17.41
N LYS A 676 2.32 17.53 -16.24
CA LYS A 676 3.02 18.82 -16.04
C LYS A 676 3.98 18.79 -14.87
N THR A 677 5.12 19.45 -15.04
CA THR A 677 6.06 19.70 -13.93
C THR A 677 5.78 21.07 -13.33
N ALA A 678 5.37 21.09 -12.06
CA ALA A 678 5.04 22.32 -11.34
C ALA A 678 5.94 22.51 -10.10
N PRO A 679 6.28 23.76 -9.74
CA PRO A 679 6.91 24.04 -8.46
C PRO A 679 5.87 23.91 -7.32
N ILE A 680 6.29 23.31 -6.21
CA ILE A 680 5.64 23.39 -4.91
C ILE A 680 6.57 24.24 -4.05
N ASP A 681 6.10 25.44 -3.69
CA ASP A 681 6.87 26.42 -2.93
C ASP A 681 6.23 26.79 -1.58
N ASP A 682 4.96 26.45 -1.36
CA ASP A 682 4.32 26.55 -0.06
C ASP A 682 4.88 25.52 0.94
N PRO A 683 5.35 25.93 2.14
CA PRO A 683 5.92 25.01 3.12
C PRO A 683 4.98 23.92 3.62
N GLU A 684 3.68 24.19 3.74
CA GLU A 684 2.69 23.20 4.18
C GLU A 684 2.45 22.17 3.06
N GLU A 685 2.29 22.63 1.81
CA GLU A 685 2.16 21.74 0.65
C GLU A 685 3.42 20.90 0.42
N ILE A 686 4.62 21.48 0.57
CA ILE A 686 5.89 20.73 0.50
C ILE A 686 5.91 19.64 1.58
N THR A 687 5.54 19.99 2.81
CA THR A 687 5.53 19.04 3.93
C THR A 687 4.56 17.91 3.63
N HIS A 688 3.32 18.23 3.23
CA HIS A 688 2.31 17.25 2.88
C HIS A 688 2.76 16.35 1.73
N TYR A 689 3.29 16.93 0.65
CA TYR A 689 3.81 16.19 -0.50
C TYR A 689 4.95 15.25 -0.12
N ILE A 690 5.86 15.68 0.76
CA ILE A 690 6.97 14.84 1.25
C ILE A 690 6.44 13.68 2.09
N GLU A 691 5.47 13.94 2.97
CA GLU A 691 4.82 12.91 3.78
C GLU A 691 4.08 11.90 2.90
N GLU A 692 3.42 12.36 1.85
CA GLU A 692 2.77 11.48 0.89
C GLU A 692 3.78 10.66 0.08
N ASN A 693 4.94 11.19 -0.30
CA ASN A 693 5.82 10.53 -1.27
C ASN A 693 6.97 9.71 -0.67
N TRP A 694 7.37 9.97 0.58
CA TRP A 694 8.55 9.36 1.21
C TRP A 694 8.33 8.82 2.64
N LYS A 695 7.21 9.12 3.33
CA LYS A 695 6.92 8.59 4.68
C LYS A 695 5.79 7.55 4.68
#